data_AF-A0A3N5ASD6-F1
#
_entry.id   AF-A0A3N5ASD6-F1
#
_cell.length_a   1.000
_cell.length_b   1.000
_cell.length_c   1.000
_cell.angle_alpha   90.00
_cell.angle_beta   90.00
_cell.angle_gamma   90.00
#
_symmetry.space_group_name_H-M   'P 1'
#
loop_
_entity.id
_entity.type
_entity.pdbx_description
1 polymer ?
#
loop_
_entity_poly.entity_id
_entity_poly.type
_entity_poly.pdbx_seq_one_letter_code
_entity_poly.pdbx_strand_id
1 'polypeptide(L)'
;MTRHGFVRLRLVAASAVLAAGLSPLLPSAPAVADAAQETVVPATMRSTYTSGALWSASTYSGHDAAGTQGVFHTLEGAGLVWTRYADGTSVPVTRPTGSVVSGGSGGDVMVSRYSDGRVDLWNAVDGSTRTLQAPEGLSVLTGYQDLAVAYRNVPDENGTAWREMHLLLPAADGGTRDVPVTGVPAGVNLGQPVGADADGLLFQGAKDGQYLSVMVDRHTGQVRDMTPLRTKVYLKAQVTSDHVVLFNLNETTVLVYDRADLSAAPVEVPLAGSGVNPAQDLAVVGDWLVHRPSGGTTVYAKAIAGGPEVTLLAGSNVGVSAVSDGTAVAVGRTSAATDDWGVQRIAAGADGRPTVTMVKPLPKPPYPIQGLSLDQGRLVEADASWGNTRDTYGRTVAVTGTPTYGPRSNYDGTDIKLYSCPAGDVGCSQVFGTAAGPTVWLERESGEYDRLRVNGPGQYAFWDRDVPAGGRITDVSGTYVLYTTATQQYVYKIRDDAPAKVTRAPGAAALSGDLLWTADVTPGRVSAYDLSAKRTVETLTLDGVGCAPTELQALGRYLYWNCGDTAGVFDRTTKKSVSVPADEAKLGDGYVVTHDKAAEKLVLTTVAEGNPVSRVIGELPDTGVSQRDVRWTVDESGANAAYVDAQERVHIVPSGVPQQPLRLLDPPDSLDMVTTDIERPEFSPLTRVLLSKPAAGWQLTVRSKATGKVVDTRSGGETRGELKVEWYGRTSAGRPLPNGGYDWALSVDPADGVGAPLQVNGSVQVRRGAAVHRDYVGDVWGPDGIGDLLTLSSSGKLAFQQGTGKGTFSGTVTGIGWPTTIRPVPFGDLNGDRCNDVLVRLSSGALRAYRPDCGGELAPSTPYTSLGTSGWNQYDVLTSPGDVTKDGRPDLIARNASTGTVYLYKGTSTGKLSARVTLYGDWRGYKKVVGAGDLNGDGIGDLLAQDRANTLYRYYGKGDGTFGARAKLFSNWGGSYNALVGVGDITGDGKADLVERDTAGNVYRNSGDGKGSFGGRVKIASGWQGYKGIF
;
A
#
# COMPACT_ATOMS: atom_id res chain seq x y z
N MET A 1 14.71 13.85 -51.55
CA MET A 1 14.11 15.11 -51.05
C MET A 1 12.61 14.90 -50.87
N THR A 2 12.12 15.04 -49.62
CA THR A 2 10.77 15.42 -49.12
C THR A 2 9.56 15.38 -50.09
N ARG A 3 8.35 14.91 -49.76
CA ARG A 3 7.57 14.93 -48.49
C ARG A 3 6.24 14.16 -48.65
N HIS A 4 5.77 13.60 -47.51
CA HIS A 4 4.39 13.41 -47.01
C HIS A 4 3.33 12.52 -47.68
N GLY A 5 2.63 11.75 -46.82
CA GLY A 5 1.20 11.43 -46.99
C GLY A 5 0.71 10.12 -46.32
N PHE A 6 0.14 10.20 -45.11
CA PHE A 6 -0.68 9.15 -44.47
C PHE A 6 -2.00 8.94 -45.24
N VAL A 7 -2.54 7.70 -45.31
CA VAL A 7 -3.97 7.35 -45.06
C VAL A 7 -4.13 5.81 -44.87
N ARG A 8 -5.01 5.47 -43.92
CA ARG A 8 -5.54 4.17 -43.48
C ARG A 8 -5.97 3.20 -44.60
N LEU A 9 -5.77 1.90 -44.38
CA LEU A 9 -6.51 0.84 -45.08
C LEU A 9 -7.23 -0.06 -44.06
N ARG A 10 -8.57 -0.05 -44.11
CA ARG A 10 -9.42 -1.18 -43.69
C ARG A 10 -9.52 -2.11 -44.89
N LEU A 11 -9.33 -3.42 -44.71
CA LEU A 11 -9.90 -4.40 -45.61
C LEU A 11 -10.53 -5.54 -44.81
N VAL A 12 -11.82 -5.72 -45.05
CA VAL A 12 -12.66 -6.85 -44.70
C VAL A 12 -12.59 -7.85 -45.86
N ALA A 13 -12.72 -9.14 -45.51
CA ALA A 13 -13.37 -10.23 -46.27
C ALA A 13 -12.45 -11.43 -46.52
N ALA A 14 -12.87 -12.60 -46.02
CA ALA A 14 -13.52 -13.59 -46.87
C ALA A 14 -13.98 -14.79 -46.05
N SER A 15 -15.29 -15.01 -45.99
CA SER A 15 -15.89 -16.30 -45.68
C SER A 15 -16.12 -17.03 -47.00
N ALA A 16 -15.68 -18.28 -47.09
CA ALA A 16 -16.12 -19.22 -48.11
C ALA A 16 -16.46 -20.55 -47.44
N VAL A 17 -17.69 -20.98 -47.63
CA VAL A 17 -18.31 -22.22 -47.15
C VAL A 17 -17.93 -23.35 -48.09
N LEU A 18 -17.54 -24.51 -47.55
CA LEU A 18 -17.73 -25.80 -48.22
C LEU A 18 -18.24 -26.82 -47.20
N ALA A 19 -19.43 -27.37 -47.47
CA ALA A 19 -20.07 -28.43 -46.70
C ALA A 19 -19.70 -29.79 -47.28
N ALA A 20 -19.42 -30.78 -46.41
CA ALA A 20 -19.92 -32.17 -46.45
C ALA A 20 -19.02 -33.08 -45.60
N GLY A 21 -19.62 -33.80 -44.65
CA GLY A 21 -18.94 -34.86 -43.89
C GLY A 21 -19.52 -35.06 -42.49
N LEU A 22 -20.81 -35.41 -42.39
CA LEU A 22 -21.41 -35.86 -41.13
C LEU A 22 -21.03 -37.32 -40.88
N SER A 23 -19.99 -37.52 -40.08
CA SER A 23 -19.78 -38.74 -39.28
C SER A 23 -19.88 -38.32 -37.81
N PRO A 24 -20.62 -39.04 -36.94
CA PRO A 24 -20.61 -38.74 -35.52
C PRO A 24 -19.24 -39.11 -34.96
N LEU A 25 -18.38 -38.11 -34.77
CA LEU A 25 -17.24 -38.23 -33.88
C LEU A 25 -17.81 -38.47 -32.48
N LEU A 26 -17.60 -39.69 -31.98
CA LEU A 26 -17.70 -40.00 -30.55
C LEU A 26 -17.06 -38.85 -29.77
N PRO A 27 -17.65 -38.40 -28.63
CA PRO A 27 -17.01 -37.40 -27.80
C PRO A 27 -15.63 -37.95 -27.43
N SER A 28 -14.58 -37.33 -27.96
CA SER A 28 -13.24 -37.49 -27.43
C SER A 28 -13.35 -37.15 -25.95
N ALA A 29 -13.00 -38.12 -25.10
CA ALA A 29 -12.89 -37.91 -23.67
C ALA A 29 -12.14 -36.58 -23.44
N PRO A 30 -12.63 -35.69 -22.56
CA PRO A 30 -11.91 -34.47 -22.25
C PRO A 30 -10.48 -34.87 -21.89
N ALA A 31 -9.51 -34.25 -22.55
CA ALA A 31 -8.12 -34.37 -22.15
C ALA A 31 -8.07 -34.05 -20.65
N VAL A 32 -7.56 -35.00 -19.86
CA VAL A 32 -7.33 -34.79 -18.43
C VAL A 32 -6.48 -33.53 -18.33
N ALA A 33 -7.04 -32.46 -17.77
CA ALA A 33 -6.26 -31.25 -17.52
C ALA A 33 -5.06 -31.67 -16.66
N ASP A 34 -3.85 -31.35 -17.10
CA ASP A 34 -2.64 -31.58 -16.30
C ASP A 34 -2.87 -31.00 -14.91
N ALA A 35 -2.53 -31.78 -13.88
CA ALA A 35 -2.66 -31.33 -12.50
C ALA A 35 -1.85 -30.02 -12.34
N ALA A 36 -2.48 -28.99 -11.77
CA ALA A 36 -1.82 -27.70 -11.55
C ALA A 36 -0.53 -27.92 -10.74
N GLN A 37 0.59 -27.46 -11.28
CA GLN A 37 1.90 -27.67 -10.68
C GLN A 37 2.24 -26.55 -9.70
N GLU A 38 3.13 -26.85 -8.76
CA GLU A 38 3.77 -25.84 -7.92
C GLU A 38 4.57 -24.85 -8.77
N THR A 39 4.68 -23.61 -8.28
CA THR A 39 5.57 -22.61 -8.86
C THR A 39 6.55 -22.09 -7.82
N VAL A 40 7.84 -22.05 -8.19
CA VAL A 40 8.92 -21.62 -7.31
C VAL A 40 9.36 -20.21 -7.68
N VAL A 41 9.16 -19.27 -6.76
CA VAL A 41 9.74 -17.93 -6.81
C VAL A 41 11.22 -18.04 -6.39
N PRO A 42 12.18 -17.66 -7.24
CA PRO A 42 13.59 -17.68 -6.89
C PRO A 42 13.89 -16.77 -5.71
N ALA A 43 14.84 -17.17 -4.88
CA ALA A 43 15.32 -16.37 -3.76
C ALA A 43 15.87 -15.02 -4.25
N THR A 44 15.57 -13.96 -3.51
CA THR A 44 16.13 -12.65 -3.81
C THR A 44 17.54 -12.57 -3.23
N MET A 45 18.53 -12.31 -4.09
CA MET A 45 19.94 -12.27 -3.68
C MET A 45 20.32 -10.91 -3.12
N ARG A 46 21.15 -10.88 -2.07
CA ARG A 46 21.71 -9.63 -1.54
C ARG A 46 22.55 -8.92 -2.60
N SER A 47 22.50 -7.58 -2.59
CA SER A 47 23.32 -6.74 -3.47
C SER A 47 24.79 -6.66 -3.02
N THR A 48 25.06 -7.05 -1.77
CA THR A 48 26.38 -7.04 -1.14
C THR A 48 26.68 -8.39 -0.48
N TYR A 49 27.96 -8.70 -0.35
CA TYR A 49 28.46 -9.98 0.15
C TYR A 49 28.85 -9.78 1.62
N THR A 50 27.85 -9.88 2.49
CA THR A 50 27.82 -9.09 3.74
C THR A 50 28.64 -9.62 4.90
N SER A 51 29.16 -10.85 4.81
CA SER A 51 30.01 -11.41 5.88
C SER A 51 31.50 -11.36 5.58
N GLY A 52 31.90 -11.04 4.35
CA GLY A 52 33.27 -11.16 3.89
C GLY A 52 34.12 -9.97 4.30
N ALA A 53 34.85 -10.04 5.41
CA ALA A 53 35.72 -8.94 5.83
C ALA A 53 37.14 -9.46 6.06
N LEU A 54 38.15 -8.65 5.72
CA LEU A 54 39.52 -8.96 6.06
C LEU A 54 39.67 -9.04 7.58
N TRP A 55 40.41 -10.05 8.05
CA TRP A 55 40.73 -10.18 9.46
C TRP A 55 41.96 -9.33 9.79
N SER A 56 41.96 -8.63 10.92
CA SER A 56 43.07 -7.77 11.37
C SER A 56 43.64 -6.85 10.26
N ALA A 57 42.81 -6.19 9.45
CA ALA A 57 43.31 -5.24 8.45
C ALA A 57 43.72 -3.89 9.08
N SER A 58 44.78 -3.28 8.55
CA SER A 58 45.23 -1.91 8.89
C SER A 58 45.47 -1.70 10.38
N THR A 59 46.08 -2.68 11.07
CA THR A 59 46.26 -2.61 12.54
C THR A 59 47.32 -1.59 12.96
N TYR A 60 47.25 -1.07 14.20
CA TYR A 60 48.29 -0.18 14.77
C TYR A 60 49.66 -0.84 14.92
N SER A 61 49.69 -2.16 14.87
CA SER A 61 50.89 -2.95 15.07
C SER A 61 51.36 -3.61 13.77
N GLY A 62 50.82 -3.23 12.61
CA GLY A 62 51.24 -3.77 11.31
C GLY A 62 51.04 -5.28 11.14
N HIS A 63 50.15 -5.89 11.92
CA HIS A 63 49.83 -7.32 11.84
C HIS A 63 48.69 -7.61 10.85
N ASP A 64 48.79 -7.06 9.66
CA ASP A 64 47.77 -7.31 8.66
C ASP A 64 47.70 -8.82 8.38
N ALA A 65 46.51 -9.42 8.45
CA ALA A 65 46.38 -10.87 8.30
C ALA A 65 46.37 -11.26 6.80
N ALA A 66 47.36 -10.78 6.06
CA ALA A 66 47.60 -11.10 4.66
C ALA A 66 49.09 -11.44 4.49
N GLY A 67 49.36 -12.64 3.99
CA GLY A 67 50.70 -13.08 3.63
C GLY A 67 50.89 -13.15 2.13
N THR A 68 52.04 -13.66 1.71
CA THR A 68 52.42 -13.73 0.29
C THR A 68 51.70 -14.85 -0.45
N GLN A 69 51.15 -15.82 0.29
CA GLN A 69 50.45 -16.97 -0.28
C GLN A 69 48.93 -16.92 -0.11
N GLY A 70 48.42 -16.17 0.87
CA GLY A 70 46.99 -16.03 1.09
C GLY A 70 46.61 -14.96 2.11
N VAL A 71 45.31 -14.89 2.40
CA VAL A 71 44.72 -13.86 3.27
C VAL A 71 43.70 -14.44 4.22
N PHE A 72 43.71 -13.98 5.46
CA PHE A 72 42.69 -14.31 6.46
C PHE A 72 41.50 -13.37 6.32
N HIS A 73 40.31 -13.95 6.22
CA HIS A 73 39.06 -13.21 6.14
C HIS A 73 37.90 -14.02 6.70
N THR A 74 36.78 -13.37 6.98
CA THR A 74 35.55 -14.05 7.37
C THR A 74 34.76 -14.49 6.14
N LEU A 75 33.99 -15.56 6.26
CA LEU A 75 33.11 -16.10 5.24
C LEU A 75 31.79 -16.57 5.88
N GLU A 76 30.65 -16.21 5.27
CA GLU A 76 29.32 -16.56 5.78
C GLU A 76 29.20 -18.08 5.82
N GLY A 77 28.69 -18.63 6.92
CA GLY A 77 28.56 -20.08 7.12
C GLY A 77 29.85 -20.83 7.46
N ALA A 78 31.04 -20.27 7.17
CA ALA A 78 32.33 -20.91 7.47
C ALA A 78 33.14 -20.21 8.58
N GLY A 79 32.77 -18.99 8.97
CA GLY A 79 33.49 -18.23 10.01
C GLY A 79 34.81 -17.67 9.50
N LEU A 80 35.88 -17.74 10.31
CA LEU A 80 37.21 -17.26 9.93
C LEU A 80 37.92 -18.31 9.06
N VAL A 81 38.41 -17.88 7.89
CA VAL A 81 39.13 -18.72 6.93
C VAL A 81 40.43 -18.05 6.48
N TRP A 82 41.38 -18.84 5.99
CA TRP A 82 42.52 -18.37 5.19
C TRP A 82 42.31 -18.78 3.74
N THR A 83 42.43 -17.86 2.80
CA THR A 83 42.23 -18.10 1.37
C THR A 83 43.54 -17.93 0.61
N ARG A 84 43.95 -19.01 -0.08
CA ARG A 84 45.16 -19.04 -0.91
C ARG A 84 44.97 -18.24 -2.20
N TYR A 85 45.95 -17.44 -2.58
CA TYR A 85 45.89 -16.61 -3.80
C TYR A 85 45.98 -17.43 -5.10
N ALA A 86 46.72 -18.53 -5.12
CA ALA A 86 47.02 -19.28 -6.33
C ALA A 86 45.78 -19.95 -6.95
N ASP A 87 44.81 -20.37 -6.11
CA ASP A 87 43.65 -21.16 -6.52
C ASP A 87 42.33 -20.72 -5.86
N GLY A 88 42.35 -19.76 -4.94
CA GLY A 88 41.16 -19.29 -4.21
C GLY A 88 40.61 -20.28 -3.19
N THR A 89 41.34 -21.35 -2.86
CA THR A 89 40.92 -22.36 -1.86
C THR A 89 40.93 -21.75 -0.47
N SER A 90 39.88 -22.00 0.32
CA SER A 90 39.76 -21.52 1.70
C SER A 90 39.96 -22.66 2.69
N VAL A 91 40.76 -22.42 3.73
CA VAL A 91 41.02 -23.34 4.84
C VAL A 91 40.41 -22.74 6.12
N PRO A 92 39.56 -23.48 6.86
CA PRO A 92 39.02 -23.01 8.14
C PRO A 92 40.13 -22.71 9.15
N VAL A 93 39.99 -21.61 9.90
CA VAL A 93 40.92 -21.27 10.98
C VAL A 93 40.33 -21.73 12.30
N THR A 94 40.97 -22.71 12.93
CA THR A 94 40.61 -23.14 14.29
C THR A 94 41.33 -22.28 15.31
N ARG A 95 40.59 -21.56 16.15
CA ARG A 95 41.18 -20.80 17.26
C ARG A 95 41.47 -21.72 18.45
N PRO A 96 42.70 -21.71 18.99
CA PRO A 96 43.01 -22.49 20.18
C PRO A 96 42.18 -22.04 21.39
N THR A 97 41.62 -22.99 22.15
CA THR A 97 40.99 -22.70 23.44
C THR A 97 42.03 -22.21 24.46
N GLY A 98 41.70 -21.18 25.23
CA GLY A 98 42.57 -20.63 26.29
C GLY A 98 43.54 -19.53 25.87
N SER A 99 43.59 -19.15 24.58
CA SER A 99 44.37 -17.97 24.16
C SER A 99 43.73 -16.68 24.70
N VAL A 100 44.53 -15.77 25.26
CA VAL A 100 44.07 -14.44 25.71
C VAL A 100 43.98 -13.44 24.55
N VAL A 101 44.77 -13.62 23.49
CA VAL A 101 44.70 -12.81 22.27
C VAL A 101 44.99 -13.69 21.06
N SER A 102 44.22 -13.54 19.98
CA SER A 102 44.52 -14.15 18.67
C SER A 102 44.33 -13.14 17.54
N GLY A 103 45.26 -13.08 16.60
CA GLY A 103 45.25 -12.10 15.50
C GLY A 103 46.24 -12.43 14.38
N GLY A 104 46.19 -11.66 13.29
CA GLY A 104 47.19 -11.77 12.23
C GLY A 104 48.61 -11.53 12.73
N SER A 105 49.59 -11.87 11.89
CA SER A 105 51.01 -11.70 12.19
C SER A 105 51.76 -10.84 11.16
N GLY A 106 51.05 -10.16 10.24
CA GLY A 106 51.68 -9.56 9.07
C GLY A 106 52.08 -10.60 8.00
N GLY A 107 51.35 -11.70 7.87
CA GLY A 107 51.71 -12.82 6.98
C GLY A 107 50.68 -13.95 6.91
N ASP A 108 51.10 -15.12 6.44
CA ASP A 108 50.29 -16.35 6.33
C ASP A 108 50.15 -17.12 7.67
N VAL A 109 50.53 -16.47 8.77
CA VAL A 109 50.54 -17.06 10.12
C VAL A 109 49.55 -16.34 11.03
N MET A 110 48.83 -17.11 11.84
CA MET A 110 48.00 -16.62 12.92
C MET A 110 48.77 -16.71 14.24
N VAL A 111 48.75 -15.64 15.03
CA VAL A 111 49.40 -15.58 16.34
C VAL A 111 48.35 -15.76 17.43
N SER A 112 48.57 -16.72 18.34
CA SER A 112 47.78 -16.93 19.55
C SER A 112 48.67 -16.80 20.79
N ARG A 113 48.29 -15.92 21.73
CA ARG A 113 49.04 -15.65 22.96
C ARG A 113 48.30 -16.15 24.18
N TYR A 114 49.05 -16.59 25.19
CA TYR A 114 48.52 -17.15 26.43
C TYR A 114 49.02 -16.37 27.65
N SER A 115 48.30 -16.49 28.77
CA SER A 115 48.61 -15.77 30.02
C SER A 115 49.92 -16.22 30.69
N ASP A 116 50.41 -17.40 30.35
CA ASP A 116 51.65 -18.00 30.84
C ASP A 116 52.89 -17.65 29.99
N GLY A 117 52.74 -16.73 29.03
CA GLY A 117 53.84 -16.31 28.14
C GLY A 117 54.07 -17.22 26.94
N ARG A 118 53.26 -18.25 26.73
CA ARG A 118 53.27 -19.06 25.50
C ARG A 118 52.73 -18.25 24.30
N VAL A 119 53.33 -18.47 23.13
CA VAL A 119 52.89 -17.92 21.84
C VAL A 119 52.86 -19.05 20.81
N ASP A 120 51.70 -19.30 20.24
CA ASP A 120 51.53 -20.23 19.12
C ASP A 120 51.45 -19.45 17.80
N LEU A 121 52.29 -19.86 16.85
CA LEU A 121 52.39 -19.33 15.50
C LEU A 121 51.88 -20.42 14.54
N TRP A 122 50.62 -20.33 14.15
CA TRP A 122 49.99 -21.31 13.26
C TRP A 122 50.07 -20.88 11.80
N ASN A 123 50.77 -21.66 10.98
CA ASN A 123 50.94 -21.41 9.55
C ASN A 123 49.77 -22.01 8.76
N ALA A 124 49.01 -21.16 8.07
CA ALA A 124 47.85 -21.60 7.30
C ALA A 124 48.21 -22.32 5.99
N VAL A 125 49.45 -22.18 5.51
CA VAL A 125 49.92 -22.81 4.27
C VAL A 125 50.03 -24.33 4.41
N ASP A 126 50.64 -24.78 5.51
CA ASP A 126 50.94 -26.19 5.78
C ASP A 126 50.22 -26.75 7.00
N GLY A 127 49.50 -25.90 7.75
CA GLY A 127 48.75 -26.28 8.95
C GLY A 127 49.62 -26.50 10.19
N SER A 128 50.93 -26.26 10.11
CA SER A 128 51.86 -26.45 11.24
C SER A 128 51.72 -25.36 12.30
N THR A 129 51.92 -25.73 13.57
CA THR A 129 52.03 -24.76 14.67
C THR A 129 53.43 -24.77 15.23
N ARG A 130 54.03 -23.58 15.36
CA ARG A 130 55.29 -23.35 16.06
C ARG A 130 55.01 -22.64 17.37
N THR A 131 55.47 -23.21 18.47
CA THR A 131 55.28 -22.63 19.81
C THR A 131 56.56 -21.96 20.28
N LEU A 132 56.43 -20.73 20.77
CA LEU A 132 57.46 -19.98 21.48
C LEU A 132 57.04 -19.83 22.94
N GLN A 133 58.01 -19.87 23.85
CA GLN A 133 57.79 -19.67 25.28
C GLN A 133 58.63 -18.47 25.73
N ALA A 134 57.96 -17.44 26.26
CA ALA A 134 58.67 -16.31 26.84
C ALA A 134 59.50 -16.77 28.05
N PRO A 135 60.80 -16.43 28.10
CA PRO A 135 61.63 -16.59 29.30
C PRO A 135 61.02 -15.89 30.52
N GLU A 136 61.36 -16.39 31.71
CA GLU A 136 60.92 -15.81 32.97
C GLU A 136 61.29 -14.31 33.07
N GLY A 137 60.33 -13.48 33.47
CA GLY A 137 60.50 -12.03 33.59
C GLY A 137 60.24 -11.22 32.31
N LEU A 138 60.02 -11.89 31.16
CA LEU A 138 59.61 -11.22 29.92
C LEU A 138 58.08 -11.29 29.72
N SER A 139 57.49 -10.18 29.25
CA SER A 139 56.08 -10.09 28.87
C SER A 139 55.95 -10.01 27.35
N VAL A 140 55.10 -10.85 26.74
CA VAL A 140 54.90 -10.86 25.28
C VAL A 140 54.04 -9.68 24.81
N LEU A 141 54.60 -8.84 23.95
CA LEU A 141 53.91 -7.72 23.31
C LEU A 141 53.10 -8.14 22.09
N THR A 142 53.69 -8.95 21.20
CA THR A 142 53.05 -9.40 19.97
C THR A 142 53.84 -10.51 19.25
N GLY A 143 53.37 -11.03 18.11
CA GLY A 143 54.11 -11.91 17.21
C GLY A 143 54.02 -11.50 15.74
N TYR A 144 55.06 -11.84 14.98
CA TYR A 144 55.20 -11.59 13.55
C TYR A 144 55.71 -12.85 12.86
N GLN A 145 54.90 -13.45 11.99
CA GLN A 145 55.20 -14.65 11.19
C GLN A 145 55.91 -15.77 11.95
N ASP A 146 57.23 -15.69 12.11
CA ASP A 146 58.12 -16.67 12.71
C ASP A 146 58.66 -16.31 14.10
N LEU A 147 58.36 -15.12 14.64
CA LEU A 147 58.90 -14.62 15.90
C LEU A 147 57.84 -14.00 16.83
N ALA A 148 58.18 -13.85 18.11
CA ALA A 148 57.43 -13.03 19.06
C ALA A 148 58.30 -11.87 19.59
N VAL A 149 57.67 -10.74 19.88
CA VAL A 149 58.32 -9.59 20.52
C VAL A 149 57.88 -9.55 21.98
N ALA A 150 58.84 -9.53 22.88
CA ALA A 150 58.63 -9.44 24.31
C ALA A 150 59.40 -8.25 24.90
N TYR A 151 59.10 -7.89 26.14
CA TYR A 151 59.80 -6.84 26.85
C TYR A 151 59.94 -7.14 28.33
N ARG A 152 60.90 -6.48 28.96
CA ARG A 152 60.91 -6.25 30.41
C ARG A 152 60.98 -4.77 30.70
N ASN A 153 60.36 -4.38 31.81
CA ASN A 153 60.46 -3.02 32.32
C ASN A 153 61.77 -2.89 33.11
N VAL A 154 62.61 -1.94 32.73
CA VAL A 154 63.84 -1.59 33.43
C VAL A 154 63.66 -0.19 34.03
N PRO A 155 63.68 -0.03 35.36
CA PRO A 155 63.61 1.29 35.99
C PRO A 155 64.89 2.08 35.72
N ASP A 156 64.75 3.37 35.41
CA ASP A 156 65.86 4.32 35.41
C ASP A 156 66.14 4.88 36.83
N GLU A 157 67.18 5.71 36.95
CA GLU A 157 67.61 6.33 38.21
C GLU A 157 66.53 7.23 38.86
N ASN A 158 65.50 7.64 38.10
CA ASN A 158 64.38 8.48 38.55
C ASN A 158 63.09 7.67 38.81
N GLY A 159 63.14 6.34 38.70
CA GLY A 159 61.98 5.45 38.87
C GLY A 159 61.05 5.39 37.64
N THR A 160 61.43 5.97 36.51
CA THR A 160 60.71 5.85 35.24
C THR A 160 61.13 4.55 34.57
N ALA A 161 60.18 3.65 34.31
CA ALA A 161 60.46 2.39 33.65
C ALA A 161 60.56 2.56 32.12
N TRP A 162 61.69 2.20 31.53
CA TRP A 162 61.84 2.04 30.08
C TRP A 162 61.72 0.56 29.70
N ARG A 163 61.34 0.29 28.44
CA ARG A 163 61.18 -1.09 27.97
C ARG A 163 62.44 -1.57 27.29
N GLU A 164 63.05 -2.61 27.85
CA GLU A 164 64.05 -3.39 27.13
C GLU A 164 63.31 -4.40 26.26
N MET A 165 63.52 -4.32 24.94
CA MET A 165 62.83 -5.13 23.94
C MET A 165 63.62 -6.39 23.60
N HIS A 166 62.90 -7.48 23.38
CA HIS A 166 63.44 -8.81 23.11
C HIS A 166 62.71 -9.45 21.92
N LEU A 167 63.47 -10.06 21.02
CA LEU A 167 62.97 -10.86 19.91
C LEU A 167 63.10 -12.33 20.28
N LEU A 168 61.97 -13.01 20.40
CA LEU A 168 61.86 -14.43 20.68
C LEU A 168 61.79 -15.18 19.36
N LEU A 169 62.85 -15.90 19.04
CA LEU A 169 63.02 -16.65 17.80
C LEU A 169 63.02 -18.16 18.08
N PRO A 170 62.67 -19.01 17.10
CA PRO A 170 62.81 -20.45 17.26
C PRO A 170 64.28 -20.84 17.40
N ALA A 171 64.57 -21.73 18.35
CA ALA A 171 65.87 -22.37 18.48
C ALA A 171 65.91 -23.72 17.73
N ALA A 172 67.10 -24.15 17.32
CA ALA A 172 67.29 -25.38 16.55
C ALA A 172 66.90 -26.66 17.30
N ASP A 173 66.83 -26.59 18.64
CA ASP A 173 66.42 -27.67 19.54
C ASP A 173 64.91 -27.70 19.82
N GLY A 174 64.13 -26.82 19.18
CA GLY A 174 62.69 -26.67 19.41
C GLY A 174 62.34 -25.73 20.58
N GLY A 175 63.34 -25.12 21.23
CA GLY A 175 63.15 -24.09 22.26
C GLY A 175 62.96 -22.68 21.71
N THR A 176 63.02 -21.68 22.60
CA THR A 176 62.96 -20.26 22.25
C THR A 176 64.31 -19.58 22.49
N ARG A 177 64.86 -18.93 21.46
CA ARG A 177 66.06 -18.10 21.52
C ARG A 177 65.65 -16.65 21.81
N ASP A 178 66.09 -16.13 22.94
CA ASP A 178 65.94 -14.72 23.31
C ASP A 178 67.06 -13.86 22.68
N VAL A 179 66.70 -12.85 21.89
CA VAL A 179 67.61 -11.91 21.26
C VAL A 179 67.26 -10.48 21.70
N PRO A 180 68.06 -9.83 22.57
CA PRO A 180 67.78 -8.47 23.00
C PRO A 180 67.95 -7.49 21.83
N VAL A 181 67.12 -6.45 21.80
CA VAL A 181 67.27 -5.34 20.85
C VAL A 181 68.40 -4.42 21.32
N THR A 182 69.44 -4.26 20.50
CA THR A 182 70.65 -3.48 20.83
C THR A 182 70.94 -2.40 19.80
N GLY A 183 71.78 -1.42 20.16
CA GLY A 183 72.07 -0.26 19.32
C GLY A 183 71.01 0.84 19.38
N VAL A 184 70.08 0.75 20.34
CA VAL A 184 69.09 1.81 20.61
C VAL A 184 69.82 3.06 21.12
N PRO A 185 69.61 4.25 20.50
CA PRO A 185 70.27 5.48 20.95
C PRO A 185 69.91 5.84 22.39
N ALA A 186 70.87 6.41 23.12
CA ALA A 186 70.65 6.86 24.49
C ALA A 186 69.46 7.83 24.59
N GLY A 187 68.57 7.57 25.55
CA GLY A 187 67.35 8.35 25.81
C GLY A 187 66.16 8.00 24.91
N VAL A 188 66.28 7.04 23.99
CA VAL A 188 65.15 6.53 23.21
C VAL A 188 64.47 5.38 23.96
N ASN A 189 63.19 5.53 24.27
CA ASN A 189 62.34 4.45 24.77
C ASN A 189 61.57 3.83 23.61
N LEU A 190 61.76 2.53 23.38
CA LEU A 190 61.03 1.80 22.35
C LEU A 190 59.63 1.42 22.86
N GLY A 191 58.64 1.68 22.02
CA GLY A 191 57.27 1.18 22.14
C GLY A 191 57.09 -0.12 21.37
N GLN A 192 55.85 -0.50 21.09
CA GLN A 192 55.59 -1.67 20.27
C GLN A 192 56.04 -1.46 18.81
N PRO A 193 56.40 -2.53 18.09
CA PRO A 193 56.56 -2.46 16.64
C PRO A 193 55.23 -2.19 15.96
N VAL A 194 55.30 -1.39 14.88
CA VAL A 194 54.15 -0.87 14.12
C VAL A 194 54.11 -1.37 12.67
N GLY A 195 55.11 -2.16 12.26
CA GLY A 195 55.21 -2.74 10.92
C GLY A 195 56.45 -3.63 10.80
N ALA A 196 56.45 -4.51 9.80
CA ALA A 196 57.52 -5.48 9.57
C ALA A 196 57.64 -5.83 8.09
N ASP A 197 58.85 -6.18 7.66
CA ASP A 197 59.12 -6.85 6.38
C ASP A 197 59.90 -8.16 6.63
N ALA A 198 60.46 -8.77 5.58
CA ALA A 198 61.24 -10.00 5.68
C ALA A 198 62.53 -9.85 6.51
N ASP A 199 63.05 -8.64 6.68
CA ASP A 199 64.38 -8.37 7.23
C ASP A 199 64.37 -7.50 8.49
N GLY A 200 63.28 -6.78 8.77
CA GLY A 200 63.23 -5.77 9.82
C GLY A 200 61.87 -5.60 10.48
N LEU A 201 61.93 -5.10 11.72
CA LEU A 201 60.81 -4.66 12.53
C LEU A 201 60.92 -3.16 12.77
N LEU A 202 59.88 -2.41 12.45
CA LEU A 202 59.82 -0.98 12.68
C LEU A 202 59.20 -0.69 14.05
N PHE A 203 60.02 -0.28 15.00
CA PHE A 203 59.61 0.13 16.33
C PHE A 203 59.23 1.60 16.37
N GLN A 204 58.15 1.92 17.08
CA GLN A 204 57.90 3.29 17.48
C GLN A 204 58.85 3.66 18.64
N GLY A 205 59.51 4.80 18.56
CA GLY A 205 60.37 5.32 19.62
C GLY A 205 59.87 6.67 20.14
N ALA A 206 60.16 6.94 21.41
CA ALA A 206 59.96 8.26 22.01
C ALA A 206 61.25 8.74 22.68
N LYS A 207 61.57 10.02 22.53
CA LYS A 207 62.70 10.69 23.17
C LYS A 207 62.34 12.14 23.45
N ASP A 208 62.46 12.56 24.72
CA ASP A 208 62.25 13.95 25.15
C ASP A 208 60.91 14.58 24.69
N GLY A 209 59.84 13.78 24.64
CA GLY A 209 58.51 14.21 24.17
C GLY A 209 58.34 14.29 22.65
N GLN A 210 59.36 13.90 21.88
CA GLN A 210 59.32 13.74 20.42
C GLN A 210 59.31 12.25 20.03
N TYR A 211 58.95 11.98 18.79
CA TYR A 211 58.74 10.64 18.25
C TYR A 211 59.69 10.34 17.10
N LEU A 212 60.16 9.11 17.01
CA LEU A 212 60.92 8.58 15.88
C LEU A 212 60.49 7.15 15.59
N SER A 213 60.87 6.61 14.43
CA SER A 213 60.71 5.20 14.10
C SER A 213 62.09 4.57 13.95
N VAL A 214 62.28 3.40 14.53
CA VAL A 214 63.57 2.70 14.62
C VAL A 214 63.44 1.36 13.91
N MET A 215 64.22 1.16 12.85
CA MET A 215 64.27 -0.11 12.13
C MET A 215 65.26 -1.05 12.79
N VAL A 216 64.78 -2.20 13.23
CA VAL A 216 65.57 -3.23 13.90
C VAL A 216 65.65 -4.46 13.01
N ASP A 217 66.84 -5.01 12.86
CA ASP A 217 67.06 -6.31 12.22
C ASP A 217 66.33 -7.41 13.01
N ARG A 218 65.37 -8.07 12.36
CA ARG A 218 64.49 -9.03 13.05
C ARG A 218 65.18 -10.33 13.46
N HIS A 219 66.39 -10.61 12.96
CA HIS A 219 67.14 -11.84 13.22
C HIS A 219 68.22 -11.65 14.29
N THR A 220 68.83 -10.47 14.34
CA THR A 220 69.98 -10.14 15.20
C THR A 220 69.65 -9.17 16.32
N GLY A 221 68.50 -8.49 16.27
CA GLY A 221 68.12 -7.46 17.24
C GLY A 221 68.88 -6.14 17.10
N GLN A 222 69.77 -5.99 16.11
CA GLN A 222 70.52 -4.76 15.91
C GLN A 222 69.68 -3.67 15.27
N VAL A 223 69.71 -2.45 15.82
CA VAL A 223 69.19 -1.26 15.14
C VAL A 223 69.97 -1.03 13.85
N ARG A 224 69.26 -0.96 12.72
CA ARG A 224 69.84 -0.72 11.39
C ARG A 224 69.81 0.75 11.02
N ASP A 225 68.67 1.41 11.23
CA ASP A 225 68.44 2.80 10.82
C ASP A 225 67.28 3.43 11.60
N MET A 226 67.14 4.75 11.55
CA MET A 226 66.06 5.47 12.24
C MET A 226 65.71 6.79 11.55
N THR A 227 64.46 7.19 11.73
CA THR A 227 64.00 8.49 11.22
C THR A 227 64.42 9.66 12.10
N PRO A 228 64.51 10.89 11.58
CA PRO A 228 64.63 12.10 12.39
C PRO A 228 63.51 12.22 13.45
N LEU A 229 63.79 12.96 14.54
CA LEU A 229 62.79 13.27 15.56
C LEU A 229 61.67 14.13 14.98
N ARG A 230 60.43 13.78 15.32
CA ARG A 230 59.20 14.45 14.90
C ARG A 230 58.38 14.87 16.11
N THR A 231 57.69 16.00 16.00
CA THR A 231 56.73 16.48 17.02
C THR A 231 55.37 15.79 16.92
N LYS A 232 55.01 15.32 15.73
CA LYS A 232 53.76 14.57 15.47
C LYS A 232 53.99 13.08 15.62
N VAL A 233 53.05 12.41 16.29
CA VAL A 233 53.03 10.96 16.41
C VAL A 233 52.34 10.35 15.19
N TYR A 234 52.98 9.38 14.56
CA TYR A 234 52.39 8.53 13.54
C TYR A 234 52.29 7.11 14.12
N LEU A 235 51.06 6.66 14.37
CA LEU A 235 50.77 5.44 15.13
C LEU A 235 50.66 4.18 14.25
N LYS A 236 50.63 4.33 12.93
CA LYS A 236 50.56 3.22 11.98
C LYS A 236 51.71 3.32 10.99
N ALA A 237 52.18 2.17 10.51
CA ALA A 237 53.17 2.11 9.47
C ALA A 237 52.88 0.99 8.45
N GLN A 238 53.36 1.18 7.22
CA GLN A 238 53.54 0.11 6.25
C GLN A 238 55.03 0.01 5.91
N VAL A 239 55.55 -1.21 5.91
CA VAL A 239 56.97 -1.48 5.64
C VAL A 239 57.03 -2.41 4.44
N THR A 240 57.75 -1.99 3.40
CA THR A 240 58.00 -2.75 2.18
C THR A 240 59.50 -2.80 1.91
N SER A 241 59.92 -3.49 0.84
CA SER A 241 61.31 -3.52 0.38
C SER A 241 61.88 -2.13 0.07
N ASP A 242 61.03 -1.20 -0.38
CA ASP A 242 61.45 0.08 -0.94
C ASP A 242 60.98 1.28 -0.10
N HIS A 243 59.88 1.14 0.64
CA HIS A 243 59.26 2.26 1.37
C HIS A 243 58.94 1.91 2.83
N VAL A 244 59.15 2.89 3.72
CA VAL A 244 58.54 2.95 5.05
C VAL A 244 57.53 4.09 5.10
N VAL A 245 56.26 3.76 5.22
CA VAL A 245 55.16 4.71 5.17
C VAL A 245 54.56 4.88 6.54
N LEU A 246 54.54 6.11 7.08
CA LEU A 246 53.98 6.44 8.38
C LEU A 246 52.69 7.25 8.21
N PHE A 247 51.64 6.84 8.91
CA PHE A 247 50.33 7.47 8.83
C PHE A 247 49.62 7.43 10.20
N ASN A 248 48.66 8.32 10.38
CA ASN A 248 47.85 8.39 11.59
C ASN A 248 46.43 8.78 11.23
N LEU A 249 45.51 8.54 12.16
CA LEU A 249 44.14 8.99 12.04
C LEU A 249 44.10 10.51 12.00
N ASN A 250 44.67 11.23 12.96
CA ASN A 250 44.50 12.68 13.07
C ASN A 250 45.34 13.54 12.09
N GLU A 251 45.95 12.95 11.07
CA GLU A 251 46.84 13.65 10.14
C GLU A 251 46.38 13.48 8.69
N THR A 252 46.35 14.57 7.93
CA THR A 252 45.90 14.53 6.53
C THR A 252 46.99 14.12 5.53
N THR A 253 48.23 14.07 6.01
CA THR A 253 49.43 13.80 5.22
C THR A 253 50.04 12.48 5.66
N VAL A 254 50.44 11.67 4.68
CA VAL A 254 51.20 10.43 4.88
C VAL A 254 52.68 10.72 4.62
N LEU A 255 53.56 10.22 5.49
CA LEU A 255 55.01 10.36 5.33
C LEU A 255 55.58 9.10 4.69
N VAL A 256 56.30 9.24 3.58
CA VAL A 256 56.93 8.12 2.86
C VAL A 256 58.45 8.29 2.93
N TYR A 257 59.12 7.38 3.61
CA TYR A 257 60.58 7.29 3.69
C TYR A 257 61.11 6.22 2.74
N ASP A 258 62.28 6.45 2.17
CA ASP A 258 63.04 5.41 1.47
C ASP A 258 63.52 4.36 2.48
N ARG A 259 63.25 3.08 2.21
CA ARG A 259 63.60 1.96 3.09
C ARG A 259 65.11 1.81 3.30
N ALA A 260 65.93 2.29 2.37
CA ALA A 260 67.38 2.24 2.40
C ALA A 260 68.04 3.41 3.17
N ASP A 261 67.32 4.51 3.39
CA ASP A 261 67.80 5.68 4.16
C ASP A 261 66.63 6.36 4.89
N LEU A 262 66.34 5.89 6.11
CA LEU A 262 65.33 6.49 6.98
C LEU A 262 65.76 7.84 7.55
N SER A 263 67.05 8.17 7.50
CA SER A 263 67.56 9.44 8.01
C SER A 263 67.22 10.63 7.11
N ALA A 264 66.92 10.38 5.83
CA ALA A 264 66.48 11.38 4.87
C ALA A 264 65.10 11.98 5.19
N ALA A 265 64.82 13.16 4.62
CA ALA A 265 63.50 13.77 4.73
C ALA A 265 62.45 12.96 3.94
N PRO A 266 61.25 12.72 4.50
CA PRO A 266 60.22 11.94 3.81
C PRO A 266 59.57 12.72 2.67
N VAL A 267 58.99 11.99 1.71
CA VAL A 267 58.00 12.52 0.78
C VAL A 267 56.67 12.65 1.53
N GLU A 268 56.09 13.85 1.52
CA GLU A 268 54.78 14.13 2.12
C GLU A 268 53.67 13.99 1.08
N VAL A 269 52.76 13.03 1.26
CA VAL A 269 51.64 12.77 0.34
C VAL A 269 50.31 13.12 1.01
N PRO A 270 49.59 14.16 0.54
CA PRO A 270 48.26 14.47 1.04
C PRO A 270 47.22 13.51 0.45
N LEU A 271 46.32 13.01 1.30
CA LEU A 271 45.21 12.14 0.93
C LEU A 271 43.86 12.83 1.19
N ALA A 272 42.87 12.60 0.31
CA ALA A 272 41.55 13.21 0.41
C ALA A 272 40.62 12.43 1.36
N GLY A 273 39.88 13.12 2.24
CA GLY A 273 38.87 12.51 3.11
C GLY A 273 37.98 13.54 3.83
N SER A 274 36.69 13.26 3.96
CA SER A 274 35.73 14.11 4.69
C SER A 274 35.64 13.67 6.15
N GLY A 275 36.34 14.37 7.05
CA GLY A 275 36.28 14.13 8.50
C GLY A 275 37.53 13.44 9.05
N VAL A 276 38.43 14.25 9.61
CA VAL A 276 39.58 13.96 10.50
C VAL A 276 40.63 12.92 10.06
N ASN A 277 40.33 11.88 9.26
CA ASN A 277 41.27 10.78 8.99
C ASN A 277 41.25 10.32 7.52
N PRO A 278 42.24 10.64 6.67
CA PRO A 278 42.23 10.19 5.27
C PRO A 278 42.78 8.76 5.05
N ALA A 279 43.43 8.13 6.04
CA ALA A 279 44.05 6.81 5.89
C ALA A 279 43.75 5.88 7.08
N GLN A 280 42.48 5.49 7.27
CA GLN A 280 42.16 4.40 8.19
C GLN A 280 42.73 3.07 7.70
N ASP A 281 42.68 2.88 6.38
CA ASP A 281 43.13 1.70 5.65
C ASP A 281 44.08 2.11 4.54
N LEU A 282 45.34 1.69 4.64
CA LEU A 282 46.39 2.06 3.68
C LEU A 282 47.37 0.90 3.50
N ALA A 283 47.71 0.63 2.24
CA ALA A 283 48.78 -0.25 1.83
C ALA A 283 49.67 0.45 0.78
N VAL A 284 50.85 -0.11 0.54
CA VAL A 284 51.81 0.40 -0.45
C VAL A 284 51.95 -0.64 -1.55
N VAL A 285 51.74 -0.24 -2.81
CA VAL A 285 51.84 -1.11 -3.98
C VAL A 285 52.74 -0.46 -5.01
N GLY A 286 54.01 -0.89 -5.06
CA GLY A 286 55.06 -0.18 -5.79
C GLY A 286 55.17 1.27 -5.31
N ASP A 287 55.16 2.24 -6.24
CA ASP A 287 55.23 3.67 -5.91
C ASP A 287 53.85 4.34 -5.68
N TRP A 288 52.87 3.57 -5.19
CA TRP A 288 51.50 4.03 -4.97
C TRP A 288 51.00 3.72 -3.56
N LEU A 289 50.33 4.71 -2.97
CA LEU A 289 49.53 4.54 -1.76
C LEU A 289 48.13 4.07 -2.16
N VAL A 290 47.76 2.86 -1.75
CA VAL A 290 46.42 2.31 -1.93
C VAL A 290 45.64 2.54 -0.65
N HIS A 291 44.55 3.30 -0.70
CA HIS A 291 43.82 3.70 0.51
C HIS A 291 42.31 3.73 0.31
N ARG A 292 41.60 3.62 1.44
CA ARG A 292 40.16 3.86 1.53
C ARG A 292 39.91 5.05 2.47
N PRO A 293 39.24 6.11 2.01
CA PRO A 293 38.88 7.24 2.86
C PRO A 293 37.93 6.82 3.98
N SER A 294 38.09 7.42 5.17
CA SER A 294 37.15 7.24 6.29
C SER A 294 35.71 7.54 5.87
N GLY A 295 34.78 6.64 6.18
CA GLY A 295 33.35 6.76 5.84
C GLY A 295 33.00 6.53 4.36
N GLY A 296 33.97 6.52 3.45
CA GLY A 296 33.75 6.15 2.04
C GLY A 296 33.78 4.64 1.85
N THR A 297 33.33 4.12 0.69
CA THR A 297 33.42 2.68 0.32
C THR A 297 34.41 2.43 -0.82
N THR A 298 34.84 3.46 -1.53
CA THR A 298 35.74 3.39 -2.68
C THR A 298 37.20 3.23 -2.24
N VAL A 299 37.97 2.39 -2.93
CA VAL A 299 39.42 2.26 -2.75
C VAL A 299 40.14 2.99 -3.88
N TYR A 300 41.06 3.86 -3.53
CA TYR A 300 41.84 4.69 -4.45
C TYR A 300 43.32 4.31 -4.42
N ALA A 301 44.02 4.63 -5.51
CA ALA A 301 45.48 4.65 -5.59
C ALA A 301 45.97 6.08 -5.83
N LYS A 302 46.94 6.51 -5.02
CA LYS A 302 47.62 7.81 -5.12
C LYS A 302 49.10 7.59 -5.37
N ALA A 303 49.62 8.11 -6.48
CA ALA A 303 51.05 8.04 -6.77
C ALA A 303 51.85 8.84 -5.72
N ILE A 304 52.95 8.26 -5.22
CA ILE A 304 53.85 8.92 -4.26
C ILE A 304 54.50 10.16 -4.91
N ALA A 305 54.80 10.09 -6.21
CA ALA A 305 55.31 11.22 -7.00
C ALA A 305 54.28 12.36 -7.23
N GLY A 306 53.03 12.19 -6.80
CA GLY A 306 51.95 13.16 -7.01
C GLY A 306 51.09 12.91 -8.26
N GLY A 307 49.95 13.60 -8.35
CA GLY A 307 48.94 13.42 -9.42
C GLY A 307 47.53 13.16 -8.89
N PRO A 308 46.52 13.00 -9.78
CA PRO A 308 45.16 12.65 -9.38
C PRO A 308 45.07 11.21 -8.86
N GLU A 309 44.10 10.95 -7.98
CA GLU A 309 43.79 9.59 -7.52
C GLU A 309 43.14 8.76 -8.63
N VAL A 310 43.40 7.46 -8.62
CA VAL A 310 42.78 6.47 -9.52
C VAL A 310 41.87 5.57 -8.70
N THR A 311 40.64 5.34 -9.14
CA THR A 311 39.73 4.39 -8.50
C THR A 311 40.15 2.96 -8.85
N LEU A 312 40.41 2.14 -7.82
CA LEU A 312 40.68 0.71 -7.97
C LEU A 312 39.43 -0.13 -7.72
N LEU A 313 38.69 0.17 -6.65
CA LEU A 313 37.43 -0.49 -6.31
C LEU A 313 36.33 0.55 -6.13
N ALA A 314 35.21 0.39 -6.84
CA ALA A 314 34.04 1.25 -6.69
C ALA A 314 33.27 1.02 -5.37
N GLY A 315 33.55 -0.09 -4.67
CA GLY A 315 33.00 -0.37 -3.34
C GLY A 315 33.73 -1.52 -2.65
N SER A 316 34.02 -1.38 -1.37
CA SER A 316 34.76 -2.34 -0.54
C SER A 316 34.20 -2.39 0.88
N ASN A 317 34.41 -3.51 1.58
CA ASN A 317 34.34 -3.61 3.04
C ASN A 317 35.56 -2.92 3.68
N VAL A 318 35.45 -2.59 4.97
CA VAL A 318 36.47 -1.82 5.71
C VAL A 318 37.74 -2.67 5.79
N GLY A 319 38.91 -2.04 5.61
CA GLY A 319 40.19 -2.73 5.57
C GLY A 319 40.79 -2.83 4.17
N VAL A 320 42.05 -2.44 4.06
CA VAL A 320 42.97 -2.79 2.97
C VAL A 320 44.19 -3.38 3.66
N SER A 321 44.42 -4.68 3.51
CA SER A 321 45.56 -5.35 4.13
C SER A 321 46.78 -5.21 3.24
N ALA A 322 47.87 -4.72 3.80
CA ALA A 322 49.16 -4.77 3.13
C ALA A 322 49.73 -6.19 3.19
N VAL A 323 50.47 -6.56 2.15
CA VAL A 323 51.22 -7.81 2.05
C VAL A 323 52.70 -7.47 2.00
N SER A 324 53.51 -8.28 2.68
CA SER A 324 54.97 -8.05 2.79
C SER A 324 55.73 -8.07 1.46
N ASP A 325 55.12 -8.58 0.38
CA ASP A 325 55.68 -8.56 -0.98
C ASP A 325 55.39 -7.26 -1.76
N GLY A 326 54.85 -6.23 -1.09
CA GLY A 326 54.48 -4.97 -1.73
C GLY A 326 53.19 -5.06 -2.56
N THR A 327 52.34 -6.04 -2.27
CA THR A 327 50.95 -6.10 -2.77
C THR A 327 49.95 -5.75 -1.68
N ALA A 328 48.67 -5.63 -2.04
CA ALA A 328 47.61 -5.38 -1.08
C ALA A 328 46.39 -6.26 -1.38
N VAL A 329 45.52 -6.43 -0.39
CA VAL A 329 44.27 -7.17 -0.53
C VAL A 329 43.11 -6.36 0.04
N ALA A 330 41.98 -6.39 -0.65
CA ALA A 330 40.73 -5.80 -0.20
C ALA A 330 39.55 -6.74 -0.50
N VAL A 331 38.44 -6.60 0.24
CA VAL A 331 37.19 -7.30 -0.10
C VAL A 331 36.22 -6.30 -0.71
N GLY A 332 35.99 -6.38 -2.02
CA GLY A 332 35.18 -5.40 -2.73
C GLY A 332 34.97 -5.74 -4.21
N ARG A 333 34.43 -4.77 -4.96
CA ARG A 333 34.11 -4.85 -6.39
C ARG A 333 34.78 -3.73 -7.19
N THR A 334 35.15 -4.01 -8.43
CA THR A 334 35.80 -3.01 -9.30
C THR A 334 34.81 -1.97 -9.84
N SER A 335 33.55 -2.36 -10.08
CA SER A 335 32.50 -1.47 -10.58
C SER A 335 31.12 -1.83 -10.02
N ALA A 336 30.20 -0.85 -9.99
CA ALA A 336 28.79 -1.12 -9.66
C ALA A 336 28.05 -1.90 -10.78
N ALA A 337 28.62 -1.94 -12.00
CA ALA A 337 28.05 -2.63 -13.15
C ALA A 337 28.54 -4.08 -13.31
N THR A 338 29.59 -4.48 -12.59
CA THR A 338 30.17 -5.83 -12.63
C THR A 338 29.79 -6.61 -11.39
N ASP A 339 29.50 -7.90 -11.55
CA ASP A 339 29.23 -8.80 -10.43
C ASP A 339 30.50 -9.48 -9.96
N ASP A 340 31.47 -8.67 -9.53
CA ASP A 340 32.83 -9.11 -9.24
C ASP A 340 33.25 -8.84 -7.79
N TRP A 341 32.30 -8.89 -6.85
CA TRP A 341 32.66 -8.73 -5.45
C TRP A 341 33.40 -9.97 -4.95
N GLY A 342 34.55 -9.75 -4.33
CA GLY A 342 35.33 -10.86 -3.83
C GLY A 342 36.53 -10.41 -3.03
N VAL A 343 37.38 -11.38 -2.69
CA VAL A 343 38.76 -11.11 -2.27
C VAL A 343 39.51 -10.65 -3.52
N GLN A 344 39.94 -9.40 -3.50
CA GLN A 344 40.62 -8.71 -4.60
C GLN A 344 42.07 -8.45 -4.21
N ARG A 345 43.02 -8.92 -5.02
CA ARG A 345 44.45 -8.64 -4.85
C ARG A 345 44.85 -7.46 -5.73
N ILE A 346 45.60 -6.54 -5.16
CA ILE A 346 46.05 -5.31 -5.77
C ILE A 346 47.57 -5.38 -5.88
N ALA A 347 48.09 -5.37 -7.10
CA ALA A 347 49.53 -5.50 -7.37
C ALA A 347 49.96 -4.47 -8.42
N ALA A 348 51.25 -4.11 -8.43
CA ALA A 348 51.80 -3.24 -9.46
C ALA A 348 51.64 -3.89 -10.84
N GLY A 349 51.00 -3.18 -11.76
CA GLY A 349 50.86 -3.57 -13.17
C GLY A 349 52.17 -3.39 -13.94
N ALA A 350 52.17 -3.80 -15.20
CA ALA A 350 53.34 -3.71 -16.07
C ALA A 350 53.86 -2.27 -16.29
N ASP A 351 52.99 -1.27 -16.15
CA ASP A 351 53.31 0.16 -16.23
C ASP A 351 53.55 0.81 -14.85
N GLY A 352 53.65 0.01 -13.79
CA GLY A 352 53.79 0.46 -12.41
C GLY A 352 52.50 0.96 -11.76
N ARG A 353 51.38 1.05 -12.48
CA ARG A 353 50.09 1.43 -11.87
C ARG A 353 49.44 0.22 -11.19
N PRO A 354 48.82 0.38 -10.01
CA PRO A 354 48.15 -0.74 -9.35
C PRO A 354 47.02 -1.32 -10.20
N THR A 355 46.98 -2.64 -10.29
CA THR A 355 45.97 -3.42 -11.00
C THR A 355 45.27 -4.36 -10.03
N VAL A 356 43.98 -4.60 -10.26
CA VAL A 356 43.15 -5.45 -9.40
C VAL A 356 42.93 -6.79 -10.08
N THR A 357 43.18 -7.89 -9.37
CA THR A 357 42.88 -9.25 -9.81
C THR A 357 42.05 -9.97 -8.77
N MET A 358 40.98 -10.63 -9.19
CA MET A 358 40.13 -11.41 -8.31
C MET A 358 40.84 -12.68 -7.88
N VAL A 359 40.94 -12.89 -6.55
CA VAL A 359 41.41 -14.14 -5.95
C VAL A 359 40.25 -15.11 -5.78
N LYS A 360 39.15 -14.63 -5.19
CA LYS A 360 38.00 -15.45 -4.86
C LYS A 360 36.71 -14.65 -4.97
N PRO A 361 35.78 -15.01 -5.87
CA PRO A 361 34.42 -14.50 -5.80
C PRO A 361 33.78 -15.00 -4.51
N LEU A 362 33.17 -14.09 -3.76
CA LEU A 362 32.40 -14.50 -2.59
C LEU A 362 30.99 -14.93 -3.05
N PRO A 363 30.23 -15.73 -2.27
CA PRO A 363 28.85 -16.06 -2.62
C PRO A 363 27.90 -14.93 -2.22
N LYS A 364 26.87 -14.66 -3.04
CA LYS A 364 25.72 -13.85 -2.61
C LYS A 364 24.81 -14.74 -1.78
N PRO A 365 24.59 -14.47 -0.49
CA PRO A 365 23.50 -15.12 0.21
C PRO A 365 22.16 -14.54 -0.26
N PRO A 366 21.06 -15.31 -0.20
CA PRO A 366 19.73 -14.74 -0.32
C PRO A 366 19.40 -13.83 0.88
N TYR A 367 18.43 -12.94 0.69
CA TYR A 367 17.78 -12.26 1.80
C TYR A 367 16.96 -13.28 2.59
N PRO A 368 17.19 -13.44 3.91
CA PRO A 368 16.37 -14.28 4.74
C PRO A 368 14.95 -13.72 4.82
N ILE A 369 13.96 -14.54 4.52
CA ILE A 369 12.54 -14.19 4.65
C ILE A 369 12.11 -14.39 6.10
N GLN A 370 11.68 -13.32 6.74
CA GLN A 370 11.28 -13.26 8.15
C GLN A 370 9.78 -13.02 8.37
N GLY A 371 8.99 -13.05 7.29
CA GLY A 371 7.55 -12.90 7.28
C GLY A 371 6.99 -13.26 5.91
N LEU A 372 5.86 -14.00 5.88
CA LEU A 372 5.22 -14.41 4.65
C LEU A 372 3.70 -14.33 4.80
N SER A 373 3.04 -13.62 3.88
CA SER A 373 1.58 -13.65 3.78
C SER A 373 1.13 -13.83 2.34
N LEU A 374 0.00 -14.50 2.14
CA LEU A 374 -0.65 -14.64 0.85
C LEU A 374 -2.15 -14.41 1.05
N ASP A 375 -2.70 -13.38 0.44
CA ASP A 375 -4.16 -13.12 0.48
C ASP A 375 -4.62 -12.42 -0.79
N GLN A 376 -5.75 -12.83 -1.34
CA GLN A 376 -6.32 -12.31 -2.60
C GLN A 376 -5.34 -12.48 -3.78
N GLY A 377 -4.50 -13.52 -3.75
CA GLY A 377 -3.37 -13.69 -4.65
C GLY A 377 -2.33 -12.57 -4.56
N ARG A 378 -2.15 -11.93 -3.40
CA ARG A 378 -1.03 -11.01 -3.13
C ARG A 378 -0.06 -11.70 -2.19
N LEU A 379 1.10 -12.06 -2.73
CA LEU A 379 2.21 -12.60 -1.95
C LEU A 379 3.01 -11.44 -1.38
N VAL A 380 3.15 -11.38 -0.06
CA VAL A 380 4.00 -10.40 0.63
C VAL A 380 5.12 -11.13 1.37
N GLU A 381 6.35 -10.71 1.08
CA GLU A 381 7.60 -11.20 1.65
C GLU A 381 8.20 -10.09 2.53
N ALA A 382 8.60 -10.41 3.77
CA ALA A 382 9.34 -9.50 4.64
C ALA A 382 10.81 -9.95 4.75
N ASP A 383 11.68 -9.31 3.99
CA ASP A 383 13.10 -9.66 3.88
C ASP A 383 13.91 -8.99 4.99
N ALA A 384 14.82 -9.73 5.64
CA ALA A 384 15.74 -9.14 6.60
C ALA A 384 16.64 -8.10 5.93
N SER A 385 16.68 -6.87 6.45
CA SER A 385 17.43 -5.75 5.91
C SER A 385 18.46 -5.20 6.90
N TRP A 386 19.22 -4.20 6.46
CA TRP A 386 20.25 -3.57 7.27
C TRP A 386 19.66 -2.78 8.44
N GLY A 387 20.43 -2.65 9.53
CA GLY A 387 20.04 -1.79 10.66
C GLY A 387 18.87 -2.32 11.48
N ASN A 388 18.70 -3.64 11.57
CA ASN A 388 17.65 -4.30 12.36
C ASN A 388 16.22 -3.96 11.89
N THR A 389 16.04 -3.98 10.56
CA THR A 389 14.75 -3.77 9.89
C THR A 389 14.45 -4.91 8.93
N ARG A 390 13.21 -4.97 8.46
CA ARG A 390 12.69 -5.88 7.45
C ARG A 390 12.08 -5.03 6.34
N ASP A 391 12.43 -5.31 5.10
CA ASP A 391 11.85 -4.62 3.94
C ASP A 391 10.72 -5.49 3.37
N THR A 392 9.56 -4.89 3.08
CA THR A 392 8.40 -5.64 2.59
C THR A 392 8.22 -5.53 1.08
N TYR A 393 7.98 -6.66 0.43
CA TYR A 393 7.85 -6.74 -1.02
C TYR A 393 6.61 -7.53 -1.41
N GLY A 394 5.93 -7.04 -2.45
CA GLY A 394 4.70 -7.63 -2.95
C GLY A 394 4.87 -8.24 -4.32
N ARG A 395 4.08 -9.28 -4.61
CA ARG A 395 3.85 -9.85 -5.93
C ARG A 395 2.39 -10.22 -6.08
N THR A 396 1.88 -10.10 -7.31
CA THR A 396 0.56 -10.66 -7.64
C THR A 396 0.72 -12.09 -8.15
N VAL A 397 -0.11 -12.99 -7.63
CA VAL A 397 -0.20 -14.41 -8.00
C VAL A 397 -1.51 -14.63 -8.77
N ALA A 398 -1.44 -15.47 -9.79
CA ALA A 398 -2.62 -15.86 -10.56
C ALA A 398 -3.68 -16.54 -9.68
N VAL A 399 -4.95 -16.25 -9.98
CA VAL A 399 -6.11 -16.71 -9.18
C VAL A 399 -6.45 -18.17 -9.48
N THR A 400 -6.16 -18.65 -10.69
CA THR A 400 -6.49 -20.01 -11.16
C THR A 400 -5.36 -20.64 -11.96
N GLY A 401 -5.42 -21.96 -12.10
CA GLY A 401 -4.45 -22.75 -12.85
C GLY A 401 -3.14 -22.97 -12.10
N THR A 402 -2.07 -23.29 -12.83
CA THR A 402 -0.70 -23.33 -12.29
C THR A 402 -0.32 -21.90 -11.88
N PRO A 403 0.02 -21.63 -10.60
CA PRO A 403 0.16 -20.27 -10.10
C PRO A 403 1.32 -19.51 -10.76
N THR A 404 1.05 -18.55 -11.65
CA THR A 404 2.10 -17.64 -12.13
C THR A 404 2.26 -16.46 -11.18
N TYR A 405 3.47 -15.89 -11.07
CA TYR A 405 3.73 -14.71 -10.23
C TYR A 405 4.22 -13.50 -11.06
N GLY A 406 3.80 -12.32 -10.64
CA GLY A 406 4.19 -11.04 -11.22
C GLY A 406 5.57 -10.53 -10.74
N PRO A 407 5.99 -9.35 -11.22
CA PRO A 407 7.22 -8.72 -10.78
C PRO A 407 7.20 -8.42 -9.29
N ARG A 408 8.38 -8.43 -8.67
CA ARG A 408 8.58 -7.96 -7.29
C ARG A 408 8.49 -6.45 -7.27
N SER A 409 7.67 -5.89 -6.40
CA SER A 409 7.61 -4.45 -6.15
C SER A 409 7.77 -4.17 -4.67
N ASN A 410 8.30 -2.99 -4.34
CA ASN A 410 8.23 -2.53 -2.96
C ASN A 410 6.75 -2.46 -2.55
N TYR A 411 6.45 -2.98 -1.37
CA TYR A 411 5.10 -3.03 -0.83
C TYR A 411 4.78 -1.78 -0.01
N ASP A 412 5.81 -1.08 0.50
CA ASP A 412 5.63 0.23 1.11
C ASP A 412 5.50 1.33 0.04
N GLY A 413 4.51 2.20 0.21
CA GLY A 413 4.42 3.49 -0.48
C GLY A 413 4.90 4.65 0.39
N THR A 414 5.54 4.36 1.53
CA THR A 414 5.90 5.30 2.61
C THR A 414 7.26 4.95 3.25
N ASP A 415 7.90 5.88 3.95
CA ASP A 415 9.18 5.67 4.67
C ASP A 415 9.05 4.81 5.96
N ILE A 416 7.94 4.10 6.17
CA ILE A 416 7.65 3.36 7.41
C ILE A 416 8.28 1.97 7.32
N LYS A 417 9.31 1.75 8.13
CA LYS A 417 10.06 0.49 8.17
C LYS A 417 9.42 -0.52 9.10
N LEU A 418 9.33 -1.77 8.66
CA LEU A 418 9.00 -2.92 9.50
C LEU A 418 10.26 -3.27 10.33
N TYR A 419 10.26 -3.08 11.66
CA TYR A 419 11.45 -3.37 12.48
C TYR A 419 11.68 -4.88 12.64
N SER A 420 12.94 -5.31 12.86
CA SER A 420 13.25 -6.70 13.19
C SER A 420 12.71 -7.10 14.56
N CYS A 421 12.42 -8.38 14.73
CA CYS A 421 11.88 -8.94 15.96
C CYS A 421 12.94 -9.64 16.80
N PRO A 422 12.76 -9.71 18.13
CA PRO A 422 13.55 -10.60 18.97
C PRO A 422 13.50 -12.04 18.46
N ALA A 423 14.61 -12.77 18.56
CA ALA A 423 14.67 -14.16 18.15
C ALA A 423 13.63 -15.00 18.91
N GLY A 424 12.81 -15.76 18.18
CA GLY A 424 11.75 -16.60 18.75
C GLY A 424 10.43 -15.87 19.08
N ASP A 425 10.34 -14.55 18.87
CA ASP A 425 9.09 -13.80 19.05
C ASP A 425 8.18 -13.94 17.82
N VAL A 426 7.33 -14.97 17.86
CA VAL A 426 6.36 -15.26 16.78
C VAL A 426 5.32 -14.16 16.63
N GLY A 427 4.95 -13.45 17.70
CA GLY A 427 3.92 -12.41 17.63
C GLY A 427 4.35 -11.19 16.81
N CYS A 428 5.63 -10.85 16.86
CA CYS A 428 6.22 -9.74 16.08
C CYS A 428 6.59 -10.16 14.64
N SER A 429 7.04 -11.40 14.46
CA SER A 429 7.57 -11.87 13.16
C SER A 429 6.47 -12.08 12.12
N GLN A 430 5.27 -12.47 12.55
CA GLN A 430 4.12 -12.68 11.67
C GLN A 430 3.68 -11.42 10.93
N VAL A 431 3.34 -11.59 9.66
CA VAL A 431 2.74 -10.57 8.81
C VAL A 431 1.42 -11.10 8.25
N PHE A 432 0.38 -10.29 8.25
CA PHE A 432 -0.97 -10.71 7.87
C PHE A 432 -1.46 -9.84 6.71
N GLY A 433 -1.74 -10.45 5.56
CA GLY A 433 -2.45 -9.77 4.48
C GLY A 433 -3.87 -9.41 4.94
N THR A 434 -4.40 -8.30 4.43
CA THR A 434 -5.82 -7.99 4.55
C THR A 434 -6.46 -8.07 3.18
N ALA A 435 -7.73 -8.47 3.15
CA ALA A 435 -8.49 -8.49 1.90
C ALA A 435 -8.44 -7.11 1.22
N ALA A 436 -8.48 -6.02 1.99
CA ALA A 436 -8.42 -4.65 1.47
C ALA A 436 -7.09 -4.26 0.81
N GLY A 437 -6.03 -5.08 0.94
CA GLY A 437 -4.75 -4.88 0.28
C GLY A 437 -3.58 -4.44 1.16
N PRO A 438 -3.74 -3.76 2.31
CA PRO A 438 -2.66 -3.57 3.28
C PRO A 438 -2.26 -4.85 4.01
N THR A 439 -1.08 -4.85 4.65
CA THR A 439 -0.58 -5.86 5.58
C THR A 439 -0.57 -5.33 7.00
N VAL A 440 -0.92 -6.18 7.95
CA VAL A 440 -0.89 -5.93 9.40
C VAL A 440 0.28 -6.64 10.04
N TRP A 441 0.96 -6.00 10.99
CA TRP A 441 1.95 -6.63 11.86
C TRP A 441 1.93 -6.01 13.26
N LEU A 442 2.61 -6.67 14.20
CA LEU A 442 2.81 -6.17 15.54
C LEU A 442 4.25 -5.70 15.72
N GLU A 443 4.43 -4.52 16.29
CA GLU A 443 5.71 -4.02 16.77
C GLU A 443 5.75 -4.08 18.29
N ARG A 444 6.86 -4.59 18.83
CA ARG A 444 7.14 -4.52 20.27
C ARG A 444 7.62 -3.13 20.59
N GLU A 445 6.87 -2.43 21.43
CA GLU A 445 7.21 -1.08 21.90
C GLU A 445 7.67 -1.18 23.36
N SER A 446 7.45 -0.15 24.19
CA SER A 446 7.86 -0.15 25.59
C SER A 446 7.16 -1.26 26.40
N GLY A 447 7.60 -1.51 27.64
CA GLY A 447 6.94 -2.48 28.52
C GLY A 447 5.46 -2.17 28.86
N GLU A 448 4.91 -1.04 28.40
CA GLU A 448 3.54 -0.60 28.69
C GLU A 448 2.53 -0.93 27.56
N TYR A 449 2.96 -0.91 26.30
CA TYR A 449 2.10 -1.20 25.13
C TYR A 449 2.90 -1.82 23.98
N ASP A 450 2.21 -2.54 23.10
CA ASP A 450 2.70 -2.92 21.77
C ASP A 450 1.95 -2.07 20.72
N ARG A 451 2.40 -2.06 19.46
CA ARG A 451 1.75 -1.30 18.40
C ARG A 451 1.33 -2.17 17.23
N LEU A 452 0.04 -2.14 16.91
CA LEU A 452 -0.47 -2.67 15.65
C LEU A 452 -0.13 -1.68 14.54
N ARG A 453 0.44 -2.18 13.46
CA ARG A 453 0.78 -1.41 12.27
C ARG A 453 0.05 -1.98 11.07
N VAL A 454 -0.46 -1.11 10.22
CA VAL A 454 -1.08 -1.46 8.95
C VAL A 454 -0.50 -0.57 7.88
N ASN A 455 0.07 -1.17 6.83
CA ASN A 455 0.60 -0.43 5.69
C ASN A 455 0.43 -1.22 4.40
N GLY A 456 0.46 -0.54 3.26
CA GLY A 456 0.34 -1.19 1.96
C GLY A 456 0.68 -0.27 0.80
N PRO A 457 0.47 -0.73 -0.44
CA PRO A 457 0.98 -0.06 -1.64
C PRO A 457 0.24 1.24 -2.03
N GLY A 458 -0.85 1.59 -1.34
CA GLY A 458 -1.64 2.79 -1.64
C GLY A 458 -1.15 4.03 -0.89
N GLN A 459 -1.24 5.21 -1.52
CA GLN A 459 -0.99 6.49 -0.86
C GLN A 459 -1.98 6.66 0.31
N TYR A 460 -1.49 6.98 1.51
CA TYR A 460 -2.28 7.06 2.76
C TYR A 460 -2.89 5.73 3.23
N ALA A 461 -2.28 4.58 2.89
CA ALA A 461 -2.74 3.29 3.37
C ALA A 461 -2.39 2.99 4.85
N PHE A 462 -1.60 3.87 5.48
CA PHE A 462 -1.06 3.70 6.83
C PHE A 462 -2.11 3.90 7.92
N TRP A 463 -2.09 3.01 8.91
CA TRP A 463 -2.80 3.15 10.17
C TRP A 463 -2.00 2.45 11.27
N ASP A 464 -2.00 3.01 12.47
CA ASP A 464 -1.41 2.39 13.64
C ASP A 464 -2.31 2.53 14.87
N ARG A 465 -2.08 1.65 15.83
CA ARG A 465 -2.82 1.65 17.09
C ARG A 465 -2.01 1.04 18.21
N ASP A 466 -1.97 1.75 19.34
CA ASP A 466 -1.43 1.22 20.59
C ASP A 466 -2.37 0.16 21.17
N VAL A 467 -1.81 -0.98 21.54
CA VAL A 467 -2.50 -2.12 22.14
C VAL A 467 -1.76 -2.58 23.40
N PRO A 468 -2.42 -3.26 24.35
CA PRO A 468 -1.75 -3.71 25.57
C PRO A 468 -0.54 -4.60 25.27
N ALA A 469 0.58 -4.39 25.98
CA ALA A 469 1.82 -5.11 25.75
C ALA A 469 1.72 -6.64 25.98
N GLY A 470 2.59 -7.39 25.31
CA GLY A 470 2.78 -8.82 25.53
C GLY A 470 1.70 -9.70 24.89
N GLY A 471 0.93 -9.16 23.94
CA GLY A 471 -0.04 -9.92 23.16
C GLY A 471 0.49 -10.36 21.80
N ARG A 472 -0.42 -10.84 20.96
CA ARG A 472 -0.17 -11.21 19.56
C ARG A 472 -1.44 -11.02 18.72
N ILE A 473 -1.25 -10.79 17.43
CA ILE A 473 -2.33 -10.94 16.45
C ILE A 473 -2.63 -12.45 16.35
N THR A 474 -3.88 -12.84 16.55
CA THR A 474 -4.31 -14.24 16.44
C THR A 474 -5.12 -14.52 15.19
N ASP A 475 -5.77 -13.49 14.63
CA ASP A 475 -6.50 -13.63 13.37
C ASP A 475 -6.71 -12.26 12.71
N VAL A 476 -6.82 -12.24 11.38
CA VAL A 476 -7.13 -11.05 10.58
C VAL A 476 -8.07 -11.47 9.46
N SER A 477 -9.24 -10.81 9.37
CA SER A 477 -10.17 -11.07 8.27
C SER A 477 -10.90 -9.79 7.88
N GLY A 478 -10.98 -9.52 6.58
CA GLY A 478 -11.61 -8.29 6.07
C GLY A 478 -10.92 -7.03 6.62
N THR A 479 -11.69 -6.21 7.35
CA THR A 479 -11.18 -5.00 8.03
C THR A 479 -10.98 -5.16 9.53
N TYR A 480 -10.97 -6.38 10.05
CA TYR A 480 -10.88 -6.66 11.48
C TYR A 480 -9.60 -7.39 11.87
N VAL A 481 -9.06 -7.03 13.04
CA VAL A 481 -7.90 -7.68 13.67
C VAL A 481 -8.30 -8.20 15.03
N LEU A 482 -8.06 -9.49 15.28
CA LEU A 482 -8.20 -10.12 16.58
C LEU A 482 -6.84 -10.13 17.27
N TYR A 483 -6.74 -9.36 18.36
CA TYR A 483 -5.55 -9.26 19.19
C TYR A 483 -5.76 -9.95 20.54
N THR A 484 -4.85 -10.83 20.93
CA THR A 484 -4.95 -11.64 22.15
C THR A 484 -3.75 -11.40 23.06
N THR A 485 -4.00 -11.06 24.32
CA THR A 485 -3.02 -11.09 25.41
C THR A 485 -3.25 -12.31 26.30
N ALA A 486 -2.40 -12.50 27.31
CA ALA A 486 -2.59 -13.57 28.29
C ALA A 486 -3.91 -13.46 29.08
N THR A 487 -4.52 -12.27 29.16
CA THR A 487 -5.69 -12.01 30.02
C THR A 487 -6.91 -11.49 29.28
N GLN A 488 -6.77 -10.97 28.05
CA GLN A 488 -7.88 -10.41 27.27
C GLN A 488 -7.73 -10.63 25.75
N GLN A 489 -8.87 -10.63 25.06
CA GLN A 489 -9.01 -10.61 23.62
C GLN A 489 -9.73 -9.34 23.18
N TYR A 490 -9.25 -8.73 22.10
CA TYR A 490 -9.78 -7.51 21.53
C TYR A 490 -10.03 -7.69 20.03
N VAL A 491 -11.16 -7.20 19.56
CA VAL A 491 -11.43 -7.08 18.13
C VAL A 491 -11.37 -5.61 17.75
N TYR A 492 -10.35 -5.23 16.98
CA TYR A 492 -10.21 -3.89 16.44
C TYR A 492 -10.67 -3.86 14.99
N LYS A 493 -11.20 -2.70 14.57
CA LYS A 493 -11.47 -2.43 13.15
C LYS A 493 -10.33 -1.55 12.62
N ILE A 494 -9.72 -1.97 11.53
CA ILE A 494 -8.63 -1.24 10.86
C ILE A 494 -9.16 0.12 10.39
N ARG A 495 -8.35 1.18 10.59
CA ARG A 495 -8.71 2.58 10.28
C ARG A 495 -9.90 3.11 11.08
N ASP A 496 -10.15 2.54 12.25
CA ASP A 496 -11.14 3.01 13.20
C ASP A 496 -10.50 3.17 14.58
N ASP A 497 -10.35 4.41 15.01
CA ASP A 497 -9.72 4.75 16.29
C ASP A 497 -10.69 4.63 17.48
N ALA A 498 -11.94 4.23 17.24
CA ALA A 498 -12.88 3.89 18.30
C ALA A 498 -12.34 2.75 19.20
N PRO A 499 -12.88 2.58 20.42
CA PRO A 499 -12.57 1.42 21.25
C PRO A 499 -12.81 0.08 20.53
N ALA A 500 -12.17 -0.98 21.02
CA ALA A 500 -12.37 -2.35 20.51
C ALA A 500 -13.87 -2.66 20.38
N LYS A 501 -14.27 -3.25 19.25
CA LYS A 501 -15.66 -3.61 18.98
C LYS A 501 -16.15 -4.68 19.96
N VAL A 502 -15.23 -5.56 20.37
CA VAL A 502 -15.44 -6.58 21.39
C VAL A 502 -14.18 -6.66 22.26
N THR A 503 -14.38 -6.74 23.57
CA THR A 503 -13.34 -7.11 24.55
C THR A 503 -13.86 -8.30 25.36
N ARG A 504 -13.08 -9.38 25.45
CA ARG A 504 -13.50 -10.63 26.13
C ARG A 504 -12.33 -11.34 26.81
N ALA A 505 -12.63 -12.38 27.59
CA ALA A 505 -11.61 -13.31 28.10
C ALA A 505 -11.00 -14.13 26.95
N PRO A 506 -9.71 -14.49 27.01
CA PRO A 506 -9.05 -15.28 25.98
C PRO A 506 -9.71 -16.65 25.79
N GLY A 507 -9.76 -17.10 24.54
CA GLY A 507 -10.24 -18.43 24.16
C GLY A 507 -10.18 -18.62 22.65
N ALA A 508 -10.50 -19.82 22.16
CA ALA A 508 -10.54 -20.08 20.72
C ALA A 508 -11.55 -19.16 20.03
N ALA A 509 -11.06 -18.39 19.07
CA ALA A 509 -11.85 -17.43 18.32
C ALA A 509 -11.23 -17.21 16.94
N ALA A 510 -12.10 -16.87 15.97
CA ALA A 510 -11.72 -16.63 14.59
C ALA A 510 -12.59 -15.54 13.97
N LEU A 511 -12.05 -14.81 13.01
CA LEU A 511 -12.74 -13.83 12.19
C LEU A 511 -13.05 -14.44 10.82
N SER A 512 -14.21 -14.10 10.26
CA SER A 512 -14.53 -14.37 8.85
C SER A 512 -15.35 -13.20 8.33
N GLY A 513 -14.66 -12.16 7.85
CA GLY A 513 -15.27 -10.85 7.60
C GLY A 513 -15.70 -10.19 8.92
N ASP A 514 -16.94 -9.69 8.97
CA ASP A 514 -17.52 -9.05 10.16
C ASP A 514 -18.09 -10.03 11.22
N LEU A 515 -17.86 -11.33 11.06
CA LEU A 515 -18.26 -12.36 12.02
C LEU A 515 -17.09 -12.76 12.92
N LEU A 516 -17.28 -12.62 14.24
CA LEU A 516 -16.44 -13.20 15.26
C LEU A 516 -17.01 -14.56 15.69
N TRP A 517 -16.34 -15.63 15.32
CA TRP A 517 -16.62 -16.98 15.80
C TRP A 517 -15.91 -17.22 17.13
N THR A 518 -16.61 -17.78 18.12
CA THR A 518 -16.03 -18.14 19.42
C THR A 518 -16.49 -19.50 19.88
N ALA A 519 -15.58 -20.27 20.47
CA ALA A 519 -15.92 -21.48 21.21
C ALA A 519 -16.61 -21.15 22.55
N ASP A 520 -17.57 -21.99 22.91
CA ASP A 520 -18.23 -22.05 24.22
C ASP A 520 -17.48 -23.04 25.14
N VAL A 521 -17.76 -22.99 26.44
CA VAL A 521 -17.32 -24.03 27.40
C VAL A 521 -18.01 -25.37 27.17
N THR A 522 -19.16 -25.37 26.50
CA THR A 522 -19.88 -26.58 26.10
C THR A 522 -19.12 -27.26 24.95
N PRO A 523 -18.75 -28.55 25.08
CA PRO A 523 -18.01 -29.26 24.04
C PRO A 523 -18.64 -29.16 22.65
N GLY A 524 -17.81 -28.86 21.65
CA GLY A 524 -18.19 -28.71 20.26
C GLY A 524 -19.09 -27.51 19.95
N ARG A 525 -19.48 -26.68 20.92
CA ARG A 525 -20.39 -25.56 20.68
C ARG A 525 -19.63 -24.29 20.30
N VAL A 526 -20.02 -23.68 19.18
CA VAL A 526 -19.46 -22.41 18.67
C VAL A 526 -20.56 -21.43 18.33
N SER A 527 -20.29 -20.13 18.44
CA SER A 527 -21.23 -19.07 18.08
C SER A 527 -20.59 -18.00 17.21
N ALA A 528 -21.35 -17.43 16.27
CA ALA A 528 -20.97 -16.31 15.43
C ALA A 528 -21.64 -15.02 15.94
N TYR A 529 -20.82 -14.06 16.36
CA TYR A 529 -21.24 -12.71 16.71
C TYR A 529 -20.96 -11.76 15.54
N ASP A 530 -22.01 -11.11 15.05
CA ASP A 530 -21.92 -10.11 13.99
C ASP A 530 -21.48 -8.77 14.59
N LEU A 531 -20.28 -8.32 14.22
CA LEU A 531 -19.65 -7.11 14.73
C LEU A 531 -20.33 -5.83 14.23
N SER A 532 -21.00 -5.90 13.07
CA SER A 532 -21.72 -4.80 12.44
C SER A 532 -23.12 -4.64 13.06
N ALA A 533 -23.88 -5.73 13.13
CA ALA A 533 -25.23 -5.80 13.69
C ALA A 533 -25.24 -5.87 15.23
N LYS A 534 -24.08 -6.11 15.85
CA LYS A 534 -23.88 -6.18 17.31
C LYS A 534 -24.74 -7.24 18.00
N ARG A 535 -24.89 -8.42 17.38
CA ARG A 535 -25.68 -9.52 17.93
C ARG A 535 -25.14 -10.88 17.47
N THR A 536 -25.39 -11.91 18.28
CA THR A 536 -25.18 -13.30 17.84
C THR A 536 -26.17 -13.63 16.73
N VAL A 537 -25.66 -14.13 15.60
CA VAL A 537 -26.46 -14.47 14.42
C VAL A 537 -26.58 -15.98 14.22
N GLU A 538 -25.66 -16.76 14.77
CA GLU A 538 -25.66 -18.22 14.64
C GLU A 538 -25.00 -18.89 15.86
N THR A 539 -25.52 -20.05 16.25
CA THR A 539 -24.88 -20.96 17.20
C THR A 539 -24.98 -22.37 16.64
N LEU A 540 -23.87 -23.10 16.65
CA LEU A 540 -23.72 -24.43 16.07
C LEU A 540 -23.08 -25.39 17.08
N THR A 541 -23.34 -26.67 16.88
CA THR A 541 -22.56 -27.76 17.49
C THR A 541 -21.80 -28.45 16.38
N LEU A 542 -20.47 -28.50 16.51
CA LEU A 542 -19.55 -29.15 15.58
C LEU A 542 -19.74 -30.68 15.71
N ASP A 543 -20.08 -31.31 14.60
CA ASP A 543 -20.39 -32.74 14.57
C ASP A 543 -19.18 -33.58 15.02
N GLY A 544 -19.41 -34.55 15.91
CA GLY A 544 -18.38 -35.44 16.44
C GLY A 544 -17.33 -34.79 17.36
N VAL A 545 -17.47 -33.52 17.74
CA VAL A 545 -16.46 -32.81 18.55
C VAL A 545 -16.80 -32.89 20.04
N GLY A 546 -16.07 -33.73 20.78
CA GLY A 546 -16.28 -34.00 22.21
C GLY A 546 -15.56 -33.06 23.19
N CYS A 547 -14.96 -31.98 22.70
CA CYS A 547 -14.09 -31.07 23.44
C CYS A 547 -14.45 -29.61 23.18
N ALA A 548 -14.07 -28.70 24.09
CA ALA A 548 -14.09 -27.27 23.80
C ALA A 548 -12.85 -26.94 22.95
N PRO A 549 -13.00 -26.40 21.72
CA PRO A 549 -11.85 -26.07 20.89
C PRO A 549 -10.87 -25.12 21.59
N THR A 550 -9.58 -25.41 21.47
CA THR A 550 -8.47 -24.57 21.96
C THR A 550 -7.94 -23.65 20.85
N GLU A 551 -8.16 -24.01 19.60
CA GLU A 551 -7.95 -23.18 18.41
C GLU A 551 -9.18 -23.23 17.52
N LEU A 552 -9.51 -22.10 16.90
CA LEU A 552 -10.58 -21.97 15.93
C LEU A 552 -10.07 -21.13 14.77
N GLN A 553 -10.40 -21.49 13.54
CA GLN A 553 -10.23 -20.64 12.35
C GLN A 553 -11.53 -20.70 11.54
N ALA A 554 -11.88 -19.62 10.85
CA ALA A 554 -13.15 -19.51 10.15
C ALA A 554 -12.96 -18.93 8.75
N LEU A 555 -13.53 -19.59 7.74
CA LEU A 555 -13.47 -19.11 6.37
C LEU A 555 -14.76 -19.44 5.62
N GLY A 556 -15.71 -18.50 5.65
CA GLY A 556 -16.99 -18.67 4.98
C GLY A 556 -17.72 -19.91 5.50
N ARG A 557 -17.88 -20.94 4.66
CA ARG A 557 -18.55 -22.20 5.02
C ARG A 557 -17.74 -23.09 5.96
N TYR A 558 -16.42 -22.92 6.07
CA TYR A 558 -15.56 -23.83 6.81
C TYR A 558 -15.18 -23.28 8.18
N LEU A 559 -15.21 -24.15 9.20
CA LEU A 559 -14.70 -23.88 10.55
C LEU A 559 -13.67 -24.94 10.91
N TYR A 560 -12.41 -24.55 11.04
CA TYR A 560 -11.36 -25.41 11.58
C TYR A 560 -11.40 -25.36 13.11
N TRP A 561 -11.27 -26.51 13.75
CA TRP A 561 -11.20 -26.67 15.20
C TRP A 561 -10.03 -27.57 15.56
N ASN A 562 -9.38 -27.25 16.69
CA ASN A 562 -8.34 -28.08 17.30
C ASN A 562 -8.64 -28.22 18.79
N CYS A 563 -8.44 -29.42 19.34
CA CYS A 563 -8.57 -29.74 20.77
C CYS A 563 -7.26 -30.21 21.42
N GLY A 564 -6.13 -30.03 20.75
CA GLY A 564 -4.79 -30.42 21.21
C GLY A 564 -4.30 -31.68 20.51
N ASP A 565 -4.99 -32.81 20.71
CA ASP A 565 -4.66 -34.12 20.15
C ASP A 565 -5.47 -34.48 18.89
N THR A 566 -6.56 -33.75 18.67
CA THR A 566 -7.53 -33.99 17.61
C THR A 566 -7.92 -32.68 16.95
N ALA A 567 -8.03 -32.69 15.63
CA ALA A 567 -8.41 -31.53 14.84
C ALA A 567 -9.30 -31.91 13.67
N GLY A 568 -10.06 -30.95 13.16
CA GLY A 568 -10.95 -31.16 12.04
C GLY A 568 -11.45 -29.87 11.41
N VAL A 569 -12.10 -30.02 10.26
CA VAL A 569 -12.83 -28.95 9.58
C VAL A 569 -14.29 -29.30 9.53
N PHE A 570 -15.13 -28.45 10.11
CA PHE A 570 -16.57 -28.52 10.02
C PHE A 570 -17.06 -27.73 8.81
N ASP A 571 -17.81 -28.39 7.94
CA ASP A 571 -18.49 -27.78 6.80
C ASP A 571 -19.90 -27.35 7.21
N ARG A 572 -20.14 -26.04 7.26
CA ARG A 572 -21.43 -25.45 7.66
C ARG A 572 -22.56 -25.76 6.69
N THR A 573 -22.27 -26.18 5.45
CA THR A 573 -23.29 -26.54 4.46
C THR A 573 -23.77 -27.97 4.67
N THR A 574 -22.85 -28.93 4.77
CA THR A 574 -23.19 -30.36 4.98
C THR A 574 -23.43 -30.72 6.44
N LYS A 575 -23.04 -29.83 7.37
CA LYS A 575 -23.10 -30.00 8.83
C LYS A 575 -22.29 -31.20 9.34
N LYS A 576 -21.15 -31.47 8.70
CA LYS A 576 -20.25 -32.58 9.06
C LYS A 576 -18.83 -32.08 9.34
N SER A 577 -18.14 -32.75 10.25
CA SER A 577 -16.71 -32.55 10.49
C SER A 577 -15.89 -33.58 9.73
N VAL A 578 -14.76 -33.15 9.17
CA VAL A 578 -13.73 -33.99 8.58
C VAL A 578 -12.46 -33.89 9.42
N SER A 579 -11.91 -35.02 9.84
CA SER A 579 -10.66 -35.03 10.61
C SER A 579 -9.47 -34.62 9.75
N VAL A 580 -8.55 -33.86 10.33
CA VAL A 580 -7.27 -33.45 9.73
C VAL A 580 -6.14 -33.64 10.76
N PRO A 581 -4.86 -33.65 10.34
CA PRO A 581 -3.74 -33.76 11.28
C PRO A 581 -3.78 -32.65 12.36
N ALA A 582 -3.60 -33.04 13.61
CA ALA A 582 -3.62 -32.16 14.78
C ALA A 582 -2.21 -31.66 15.12
N ASP A 583 -1.81 -30.55 14.51
CA ASP A 583 -0.59 -29.79 14.81
C ASP A 583 -0.82 -28.33 14.39
N GLU A 584 0.23 -27.52 14.25
CA GLU A 584 0.17 -26.16 13.76
C GLU A 584 -0.39 -26.12 12.33
N ALA A 585 -1.64 -25.70 12.18
CA ALA A 585 -2.37 -25.74 10.91
C ALA A 585 -2.98 -24.40 10.50
N LYS A 586 -3.16 -24.16 9.20
CA LYS A 586 -3.89 -22.98 8.69
C LYS A 586 -4.94 -23.40 7.67
N LEU A 587 -6.15 -22.86 7.84
CA LEU A 587 -7.32 -23.13 7.02
C LEU A 587 -7.30 -22.26 5.76
N GLY A 588 -7.29 -22.90 4.60
CA GLY A 588 -7.60 -22.27 3.31
C GLY A 588 -9.00 -22.66 2.83
N ASP A 589 -9.40 -22.18 1.65
CA ASP A 589 -10.73 -22.44 1.12
C ASP A 589 -10.92 -23.91 0.68
N GLY A 590 -11.44 -24.74 1.59
CA GLY A 590 -11.69 -26.16 1.36
C GLY A 590 -10.44 -27.05 1.50
N TYR A 591 -9.38 -26.55 2.13
CA TYR A 591 -8.17 -27.31 2.47
C TYR A 591 -7.53 -26.78 3.75
N VAL A 592 -6.65 -27.58 4.36
CA VAL A 592 -5.84 -27.20 5.52
C VAL A 592 -4.39 -27.55 5.23
N VAL A 593 -3.47 -26.64 5.56
CA VAL A 593 -2.03 -26.95 5.58
C VAL A 593 -1.61 -27.13 7.04
N THR A 594 -0.98 -28.25 7.35
CA THR A 594 -0.46 -28.57 8.69
C THR A 594 1.05 -28.74 8.63
N HIS A 595 1.76 -28.15 9.58
CA HIS A 595 3.17 -28.44 9.84
C HIS A 595 3.25 -29.67 10.73
N ASP A 596 3.60 -30.82 10.14
CA ASP A 596 3.93 -32.02 10.89
C ASP A 596 5.34 -31.86 11.46
N LYS A 597 5.42 -31.42 12.73
CA LYS A 597 6.69 -31.12 13.39
C LYS A 597 7.54 -32.36 13.62
N ALA A 598 6.90 -33.50 13.84
CA ALA A 598 7.60 -34.76 14.06
C ALA A 598 8.26 -35.27 12.78
N ALA A 599 7.61 -35.10 11.63
CA ALA A 599 8.16 -35.48 10.33
C ALA A 599 8.97 -34.36 9.64
N GLU A 600 8.95 -33.14 10.19
CA GLU A 600 9.50 -31.92 9.59
C GLU A 600 8.96 -31.63 8.18
N LYS A 601 7.64 -31.85 7.98
CA LYS A 601 6.96 -31.68 6.68
C LYS A 601 5.81 -30.69 6.75
N LEU A 602 5.53 -30.03 5.63
CA LEU A 602 4.23 -29.40 5.39
C LEU A 602 3.30 -30.35 4.64
N VAL A 603 2.10 -30.53 5.17
CA VAL A 603 1.07 -31.44 4.63
C VAL A 603 -0.18 -30.65 4.27
N LEU A 604 -0.61 -30.71 3.01
CA LEU A 604 -1.87 -30.14 2.56
C LEU A 604 -2.94 -31.22 2.55
N THR A 605 -4.07 -30.96 3.22
CA THR A 605 -5.23 -31.84 3.29
C THR A 605 -6.47 -31.16 2.71
N THR A 606 -7.01 -31.67 1.60
CA THR A 606 -8.25 -31.15 1.01
C THR A 606 -9.47 -31.69 1.74
N VAL A 607 -10.50 -30.87 2.00
CA VAL A 607 -11.70 -31.27 2.75
C VAL A 607 -13.02 -30.98 2.01
N ALA A 608 -12.98 -30.37 0.82
CA ALA A 608 -14.17 -29.87 0.13
C ALA A 608 -15.23 -30.92 -0.25
N GLU A 609 -14.83 -32.17 -0.45
CA GLU A 609 -15.71 -33.28 -0.82
C GLU A 609 -16.15 -34.15 0.37
N GLY A 610 -15.81 -33.77 1.60
CA GLY A 610 -16.08 -34.56 2.81
C GLY A 610 -15.14 -35.75 3.02
N ASN A 611 -14.29 -36.07 2.03
CA ASN A 611 -13.23 -37.08 2.13
C ASN A 611 -11.87 -36.39 2.17
N PRO A 612 -11.12 -36.47 3.29
CA PRO A 612 -9.83 -35.82 3.38
C PRO A 612 -8.78 -36.51 2.52
N VAL A 613 -8.05 -35.75 1.72
CA VAL A 613 -6.90 -36.25 0.94
C VAL A 613 -5.68 -35.44 1.29
N SER A 614 -4.67 -36.09 1.87
CA SER A 614 -3.43 -35.45 2.32
C SER A 614 -2.28 -35.71 1.35
N ARG A 615 -1.43 -34.70 1.14
CA ARG A 615 -0.15 -34.83 0.43
C ARG A 615 0.91 -33.92 1.05
N VAL A 616 2.15 -34.39 1.07
CA VAL A 616 3.31 -33.56 1.45
C VAL A 616 3.53 -32.50 0.37
N ILE A 617 3.71 -31.26 0.78
CA ILE A 617 3.94 -30.13 -0.12
C ILE A 617 5.33 -29.51 0.03
N GLY A 618 6.04 -29.78 1.13
CA GLY A 618 7.36 -29.22 1.35
C GLY A 618 8.04 -29.73 2.61
N GLU A 619 9.34 -29.49 2.70
CA GLU A 619 10.16 -29.71 3.88
C GLU A 619 10.12 -28.47 4.77
N LEU A 620 9.90 -28.63 6.07
CA LEU A 620 9.93 -27.53 7.03
C LEU A 620 10.46 -28.03 8.40
N PRO A 621 11.74 -27.76 8.72
CA PRO A 621 12.34 -28.13 10.00
C PRO A 621 11.59 -27.52 11.20
N ASP A 622 11.50 -28.23 12.31
CA ASP A 622 10.92 -27.68 13.54
C ASP A 622 11.94 -26.82 14.28
N THR A 623 11.63 -25.53 14.45
CA THR A 623 12.46 -24.58 15.18
C THR A 623 12.07 -24.43 16.65
N GLY A 624 11.08 -25.19 17.13
CA GLY A 624 10.54 -25.09 18.49
C GLY A 624 9.64 -23.88 18.75
N VAL A 625 9.39 -23.07 17.72
CA VAL A 625 8.47 -21.92 17.71
C VAL A 625 7.61 -21.97 16.46
N SER A 626 6.43 -21.36 16.51
CA SER A 626 5.51 -21.30 15.36
C SER A 626 6.15 -20.62 14.15
N GLN A 627 5.94 -21.21 12.98
CA GLN A 627 6.45 -20.71 11.69
C GLN A 627 5.32 -20.27 10.74
N ARG A 628 4.06 -20.40 11.17
CA ARG A 628 2.88 -19.91 10.47
C ARG A 628 2.94 -18.39 10.29
N ASP A 629 2.67 -17.94 9.07
CA ASP A 629 2.76 -16.54 8.60
C ASP A 629 4.17 -15.92 8.73
N VAL A 630 5.18 -16.79 8.89
CA VAL A 630 6.60 -16.43 8.92
C VAL A 630 7.36 -17.14 7.81
N ARG A 631 7.28 -18.48 7.77
CA ARG A 631 7.89 -19.33 6.74
C ARG A 631 6.87 -20.03 5.86
N TRP A 632 5.60 -20.07 6.24
CA TRP A 632 4.54 -20.64 5.43
C TRP A 632 3.18 -20.02 5.75
N THR A 633 2.26 -20.03 4.79
CA THR A 633 0.93 -19.43 4.89
C THR A 633 -0.02 -20.04 3.87
N VAL A 634 -1.29 -19.64 3.88
CA VAL A 634 -2.31 -20.04 2.90
C VAL A 634 -3.04 -18.81 2.40
N ASP A 635 -3.47 -18.84 1.14
CA ASP A 635 -4.38 -17.84 0.57
C ASP A 635 -5.80 -18.13 1.05
N GLU A 636 -6.25 -17.39 2.05
CA GLU A 636 -7.62 -17.49 2.58
C GLU A 636 -8.66 -17.05 1.55
N SER A 637 -8.30 -16.14 0.66
CA SER A 637 -9.14 -15.64 -0.43
C SER A 637 -8.85 -16.33 -1.78
N GLY A 638 -8.01 -17.37 -1.77
CA GLY A 638 -7.48 -18.02 -2.95
C GLY A 638 -7.33 -19.53 -2.80
N ALA A 639 -6.69 -20.17 -3.78
CA ALA A 639 -6.56 -21.63 -3.83
C ALA A 639 -5.12 -22.10 -3.57
N ASN A 640 -4.23 -21.24 -3.04
CA ASN A 640 -2.80 -21.55 -3.00
C ASN A 640 -2.28 -21.53 -1.56
N ALA A 641 -1.38 -22.45 -1.23
CA ALA A 641 -0.49 -22.34 -0.09
C ALA A 641 0.85 -21.73 -0.52
N ALA A 642 1.59 -21.14 0.41
CA ALA A 642 2.96 -20.71 0.15
C ALA A 642 3.91 -21.09 1.28
N TYR A 643 5.14 -21.48 0.97
CA TYR A 643 6.18 -21.73 1.98
C TYR A 643 7.59 -21.36 1.50
N VAL A 644 8.49 -21.10 2.44
CA VAL A 644 9.88 -20.75 2.19
C VAL A 644 10.78 -21.94 2.50
N ASP A 645 11.60 -22.35 1.54
CA ASP A 645 12.56 -23.43 1.75
C ASP A 645 13.89 -22.96 2.37
N ALA A 646 14.81 -23.90 2.62
CA ALA A 646 16.13 -23.61 3.19
C ALA A 646 17.05 -22.78 2.27
N GLN A 647 16.68 -22.59 1.01
CA GLN A 647 17.40 -21.73 0.06
C GLN A 647 16.72 -20.36 -0.08
N GLU A 648 15.75 -20.03 0.78
CA GLU A 648 14.97 -18.80 0.75
C GLU A 648 14.15 -18.62 -0.54
N ARG A 649 13.77 -19.73 -1.18
CA ARG A 649 12.84 -19.71 -2.33
C ARG A 649 11.41 -19.85 -1.81
N VAL A 650 10.48 -19.10 -2.40
CA VAL A 650 9.06 -19.20 -2.06
C VAL A 650 8.37 -20.15 -3.02
N HIS A 651 7.80 -21.21 -2.48
CA HIS A 651 7.03 -22.21 -3.20
C HIS A 651 5.55 -21.86 -3.11
N ILE A 652 4.87 -21.73 -4.25
CA ILE A 652 3.43 -21.46 -4.34
C ILE A 652 2.76 -22.74 -4.83
N VAL A 653 1.96 -23.34 -3.95
CA VAL A 653 1.40 -24.68 -4.14
C VAL A 653 -0.11 -24.59 -4.32
N PRO A 654 -0.66 -24.99 -5.48
CA PRO A 654 -2.11 -25.02 -5.66
C PRO A 654 -2.75 -26.11 -4.80
N SER A 655 -3.89 -25.79 -4.18
CA SER A 655 -4.68 -26.72 -3.36
C SER A 655 -5.37 -27.79 -4.20
N GLY A 656 -5.69 -27.46 -5.46
CA GLY A 656 -6.51 -28.30 -6.35
C GLY A 656 -8.01 -28.25 -6.00
N VAL A 657 -8.42 -27.38 -5.09
CA VAL A 657 -9.81 -27.28 -4.61
C VAL A 657 -10.51 -26.07 -5.25
N PRO A 658 -11.73 -26.24 -5.80
CA PRO A 658 -12.54 -25.10 -6.23
C PRO A 658 -12.92 -24.20 -5.05
N GLN A 659 -12.73 -22.89 -5.20
CA GLN A 659 -13.06 -21.91 -4.16
C GLN A 659 -14.59 -21.74 -4.00
N GLN A 660 -15.02 -21.19 -2.88
CA GLN A 660 -16.40 -20.80 -2.61
C GLN A 660 -16.88 -19.67 -3.55
N PRO A 661 -18.20 -19.54 -3.80
CA PRO A 661 -18.75 -18.39 -4.51
C PRO A 661 -18.32 -17.05 -3.92
N LEU A 662 -18.14 -16.05 -4.78
CA LEU A 662 -17.79 -14.69 -4.37
C LEU A 662 -18.85 -14.13 -3.42
N ARG A 663 -18.42 -13.60 -2.28
CA ARG A 663 -19.29 -12.97 -1.28
C ARG A 663 -18.67 -11.67 -0.76
N LEU A 664 -19.48 -10.92 0.00
CA LEU A 664 -18.99 -9.80 0.79
C LEU A 664 -18.38 -10.30 2.10
N LEU A 665 -17.25 -9.71 2.49
CA LEU A 665 -16.65 -9.89 3.82
C LEU A 665 -17.24 -8.91 4.85
N ASP A 666 -17.58 -7.70 4.40
CA ASP A 666 -18.19 -6.66 5.23
C ASP A 666 -19.47 -6.12 4.54
N PRO A 667 -20.42 -5.54 5.28
CA PRO A 667 -21.57 -4.85 4.69
C PRO A 667 -21.11 -3.75 3.73
N PRO A 668 -21.82 -3.53 2.61
CA PRO A 668 -21.46 -2.50 1.65
C PRO A 668 -21.56 -1.11 2.29
N ASP A 669 -20.48 -0.32 2.21
CA ASP A 669 -20.45 1.07 2.66
C ASP A 669 -20.90 1.96 1.51
N SER A 670 -22.17 2.41 1.55
CA SER A 670 -22.82 3.09 0.43
C SER A 670 -23.37 4.45 0.84
N LEU A 671 -23.23 5.43 -0.06
CA LEU A 671 -23.78 6.76 0.15
C LEU A 671 -25.30 6.77 0.00
N ASP A 672 -25.96 7.51 0.87
CA ASP A 672 -27.38 7.84 0.78
C ASP A 672 -27.64 9.02 -0.16
N MET A 673 -26.63 9.88 -0.37
CA MET A 673 -26.70 11.07 -1.20
C MET A 673 -25.40 11.33 -1.99
N VAL A 674 -25.53 11.80 -3.22
CA VAL A 674 -24.45 12.36 -4.04
C VAL A 674 -24.83 13.74 -4.60
N THR A 675 -23.86 14.63 -4.74
CA THR A 675 -24.05 15.92 -5.42
C THR A 675 -23.28 15.95 -6.74
N THR A 676 -23.82 16.63 -7.76
CA THR A 676 -23.16 16.64 -9.09
C THR A 676 -22.02 17.67 -9.22
N ASP A 677 -21.86 18.56 -8.25
CA ASP A 677 -20.91 19.68 -8.24
C ASP A 677 -19.66 19.43 -7.37
N ILE A 678 -19.65 18.35 -6.58
CA ILE A 678 -18.51 17.94 -5.77
C ILE A 678 -18.01 16.60 -6.30
N GLU A 679 -16.98 16.62 -7.13
CA GLU A 679 -16.22 15.43 -7.50
C GLU A 679 -15.05 15.30 -6.52
N ARG A 680 -15.23 14.49 -5.46
CA ARG A 680 -14.13 14.07 -4.57
C ARG A 680 -13.94 12.55 -4.67
N PRO A 681 -13.40 12.05 -5.81
CA PRO A 681 -13.26 10.62 -6.10
C PRO A 681 -12.55 9.85 -4.98
N GLU A 682 -11.58 10.52 -4.36
CA GLU A 682 -10.67 9.95 -3.35
C GLU A 682 -11.30 9.74 -1.96
N PHE A 683 -12.44 10.37 -1.64
CA PHE A 683 -12.99 10.36 -0.28
C PHE A 683 -14.39 9.74 -0.14
N SER A 684 -15.20 9.65 -1.20
CA SER A 684 -16.59 9.19 -1.08
C SER A 684 -17.12 8.58 -2.40
N PRO A 685 -16.79 7.30 -2.70
CA PRO A 685 -17.41 6.58 -3.83
C PRO A 685 -18.90 6.29 -3.53
N LEU A 686 -19.70 5.97 -4.55
CA LEU A 686 -21.11 5.60 -4.39
C LEU A 686 -21.27 4.41 -3.44
N THR A 687 -20.41 3.39 -3.62
CA THR A 687 -20.33 2.23 -2.73
C THR A 687 -18.92 1.68 -2.67
N ARG A 688 -18.53 1.17 -1.50
CA ARG A 688 -17.35 0.34 -1.27
C ARG A 688 -17.80 -1.04 -0.85
N VAL A 689 -17.27 -2.06 -1.52
CA VAL A 689 -17.57 -3.46 -1.20
C VAL A 689 -16.27 -4.23 -1.00
N LEU A 690 -16.20 -5.01 0.08
CA LEU A 690 -15.03 -5.83 0.38
C LEU A 690 -15.29 -7.28 -0.04
N LEU A 691 -14.56 -7.73 -1.04
CA LEU A 691 -14.77 -9.01 -1.71
C LEU A 691 -14.00 -10.15 -1.04
N SER A 692 -14.60 -11.33 -0.95
CA SER A 692 -13.97 -12.52 -0.35
C SER A 692 -12.90 -13.17 -1.21
N LYS A 693 -12.83 -12.83 -2.51
CA LYS A 693 -11.84 -13.32 -3.46
C LYS A 693 -11.74 -12.36 -4.65
N PRO A 694 -10.71 -12.47 -5.51
CA PRO A 694 -10.56 -11.63 -6.69
C PRO A 694 -11.76 -11.68 -7.66
N ALA A 695 -12.05 -10.55 -8.29
CA ALA A 695 -13.08 -10.38 -9.30
C ALA A 695 -12.47 -10.07 -10.67
N ALA A 696 -13.02 -10.66 -11.75
CA ALA A 696 -12.60 -10.41 -13.14
C ALA A 696 -13.04 -9.03 -13.65
N GLY A 697 -14.16 -8.52 -13.13
CA GLY A 697 -14.79 -7.29 -13.57
C GLY A 697 -16.08 -7.02 -12.82
N TRP A 698 -16.64 -5.83 -13.05
CA TRP A 698 -17.89 -5.42 -12.44
C TRP A 698 -18.70 -4.51 -13.36
N GLN A 699 -20.02 -4.46 -13.14
CA GLN A 699 -20.95 -3.58 -13.84
C GLN A 699 -21.91 -2.92 -12.85
N LEU A 700 -21.95 -1.59 -12.86
CA LEU A 700 -22.95 -0.77 -12.17
C LEU A 700 -24.06 -0.40 -13.15
N THR A 701 -25.31 -0.60 -12.76
CA THR A 701 -26.50 -0.11 -13.47
C THR A 701 -27.28 0.82 -12.55
N VAL A 702 -27.58 2.03 -13.01
CA VAL A 702 -28.35 3.03 -12.25
C VAL A 702 -29.69 3.29 -12.92
N ARG A 703 -30.76 3.27 -12.13
CA ARG A 703 -32.16 3.41 -12.55
C ARG A 703 -32.82 4.56 -11.80
N SER A 704 -33.52 5.44 -12.53
CA SER A 704 -34.35 6.47 -11.90
C SER A 704 -35.53 5.84 -11.17
N LYS A 705 -35.76 6.18 -9.90
CA LYS A 705 -36.93 5.69 -9.14
C LYS A 705 -38.24 6.24 -9.72
N ALA A 706 -38.21 7.50 -10.14
CA ALA A 706 -39.35 8.19 -10.73
C ALA A 706 -39.81 7.52 -12.04
N THR A 707 -38.88 7.21 -12.95
CA THR A 707 -39.27 6.72 -14.30
C THR A 707 -39.09 5.21 -14.51
N GLY A 708 -38.37 4.52 -13.61
CA GLY A 708 -37.97 3.14 -13.78
C GLY A 708 -36.96 2.91 -14.92
N LYS A 709 -36.49 3.95 -15.62
CA LYS A 709 -35.55 3.83 -16.74
C LYS A 709 -34.10 3.72 -16.24
N VAL A 710 -33.29 2.92 -16.93
CA VAL A 710 -31.83 2.91 -16.74
C VAL A 710 -31.27 4.21 -17.30
N VAL A 711 -30.54 4.95 -16.46
CA VAL A 711 -30.01 6.28 -16.80
C VAL A 711 -28.50 6.30 -16.93
N ASP A 712 -27.80 5.31 -16.36
CA ASP A 712 -26.36 5.15 -16.50
C ASP A 712 -25.95 3.68 -16.32
N THR A 713 -24.90 3.27 -17.01
CA THR A 713 -24.25 1.97 -16.84
C THR A 713 -22.74 2.18 -16.89
N ARG A 714 -22.02 1.61 -15.92
CA ARG A 714 -20.56 1.68 -15.82
C ARG A 714 -19.99 0.29 -15.63
N SER A 715 -18.75 0.09 -16.04
CA SER A 715 -18.03 -1.16 -15.84
C SER A 715 -16.57 -0.90 -15.48
N GLY A 716 -15.97 -1.82 -14.73
CA GLY A 716 -14.54 -1.83 -14.47
C GLY A 716 -13.96 -3.24 -14.59
N GLY A 717 -12.63 -3.30 -14.62
CA GLY A 717 -11.88 -4.54 -14.80
C GLY A 717 -11.57 -5.26 -13.49
N GLU A 718 -10.51 -6.06 -13.52
CA GLU A 718 -10.07 -6.89 -12.40
C GLU A 718 -9.91 -6.08 -11.11
N THR A 719 -10.39 -6.63 -10.01
CA THR A 719 -10.27 -6.02 -8.68
C THR A 719 -9.99 -7.11 -7.66
N ARG A 720 -9.19 -6.80 -6.64
CA ARG A 720 -8.81 -7.75 -5.58
C ARG A 720 -9.09 -7.11 -4.23
N GLY A 721 -10.00 -7.69 -3.46
CA GLY A 721 -10.37 -7.14 -2.16
C GLY A 721 -11.39 -6.01 -2.23
N GLU A 722 -10.96 -4.81 -1.84
CA GLU A 722 -11.81 -3.62 -1.83
C GLU A 722 -12.12 -3.13 -3.25
N LEU A 723 -13.40 -3.11 -3.62
CA LEU A 723 -13.92 -2.50 -4.84
C LEU A 723 -14.61 -1.17 -4.50
N LYS A 724 -14.07 -0.07 -5.03
CA LYS A 724 -14.64 1.28 -4.93
C LYS A 724 -15.36 1.61 -6.24
N VAL A 725 -16.68 1.82 -6.16
CA VAL A 725 -17.50 2.17 -7.34
C VAL A 725 -17.87 3.64 -7.28
N GLU A 726 -17.35 4.43 -8.21
CA GLU A 726 -17.57 5.87 -8.26
C GLU A 726 -18.74 6.26 -9.17
N TRP A 727 -19.65 7.07 -8.64
CA TRP A 727 -20.78 7.64 -9.37
C TRP A 727 -21.30 8.91 -8.69
N TYR A 728 -21.36 10.03 -9.43
CA TYR A 728 -21.62 11.37 -8.89
C TYR A 728 -22.86 12.03 -9.52
N GLY A 729 -23.92 11.26 -9.75
CA GLY A 729 -25.18 11.79 -10.31
C GLY A 729 -25.06 12.33 -11.74
N ARG A 730 -24.08 11.85 -12.52
CA ARG A 730 -23.85 12.24 -13.91
C ARG A 730 -23.87 11.02 -14.83
N THR A 731 -24.43 11.21 -16.02
CA THR A 731 -24.31 10.22 -17.12
C THR A 731 -22.86 10.02 -17.53
N SER A 732 -22.55 8.91 -18.21
CA SER A 732 -21.24 8.69 -18.86
C SER A 732 -20.78 9.83 -19.79
N ALA A 733 -21.70 10.63 -20.33
CA ALA A 733 -21.41 11.82 -21.13
C ALA A 733 -21.15 13.10 -20.30
N GLY A 734 -21.07 12.99 -18.97
CA GLY A 734 -20.82 14.10 -18.05
C GLY A 734 -22.03 14.98 -17.74
N ARG A 735 -23.21 14.71 -18.34
CA ARG A 735 -24.42 15.49 -18.09
C ARG A 735 -25.00 15.18 -16.70
N PRO A 736 -25.36 16.21 -15.89
CA PRO A 736 -26.01 16.00 -14.59
C PRO A 736 -27.38 15.36 -14.79
N LEU A 737 -27.68 14.36 -13.98
CA LEU A 737 -29.00 13.76 -13.90
C LEU A 737 -29.95 14.68 -13.11
N PRO A 738 -31.27 14.57 -13.30
CA PRO A 738 -32.25 15.31 -12.50
C PRO A 738 -32.11 15.04 -11.00
N ASN A 739 -32.45 16.02 -10.17
CA ASN A 739 -32.57 15.78 -8.72
C ASN A 739 -33.56 14.64 -8.43
N GLY A 740 -33.30 13.89 -7.36
CA GLY A 740 -34.22 12.86 -6.86
C GLY A 740 -33.58 11.51 -6.62
N GLY A 741 -34.43 10.50 -6.39
CA GLY A 741 -34.00 9.16 -6.00
C GLY A 741 -33.64 8.24 -7.17
N TYR A 742 -32.56 7.48 -6.98
CA TYR A 742 -32.08 6.47 -7.93
C TYR A 742 -31.86 5.14 -7.21
N ASP A 743 -32.19 4.05 -7.88
CA ASP A 743 -31.77 2.70 -7.50
C ASP A 743 -30.52 2.32 -8.30
N TRP A 744 -29.64 1.56 -7.68
CA TRP A 744 -28.45 1.05 -8.34
C TRP A 744 -28.25 -0.44 -8.04
N ALA A 745 -27.71 -1.14 -9.02
CA ALA A 745 -27.36 -2.55 -8.96
C ALA A 745 -25.92 -2.71 -9.45
N LEU A 746 -25.09 -3.37 -8.64
CA LEU A 746 -23.71 -3.71 -8.91
C LEU A 746 -23.61 -5.24 -9.08
N SER A 747 -23.18 -5.68 -10.25
CA SER A 747 -22.85 -7.08 -10.55
C SER A 747 -21.34 -7.24 -10.58
N VAL A 748 -20.78 -8.20 -9.84
CA VAL A 748 -19.33 -8.45 -9.76
C VAL A 748 -19.03 -9.89 -10.15
N ASP A 749 -18.20 -10.08 -11.17
CA ASP A 749 -17.88 -11.40 -11.72
C ASP A 749 -16.66 -12.01 -11.01
N PRO A 750 -16.73 -13.27 -10.51
CA PRO A 750 -15.60 -13.91 -9.86
C PRO A 750 -14.46 -14.20 -10.84
N ALA A 751 -13.21 -13.92 -10.44
CA ALA A 751 -12.04 -14.10 -11.32
C ALA A 751 -11.72 -15.57 -11.64
N ASP A 752 -12.12 -16.49 -10.76
CA ASP A 752 -11.95 -17.93 -10.94
C ASP A 752 -13.10 -18.61 -11.69
N GLY A 753 -14.16 -17.86 -12.03
CA GLY A 753 -15.37 -18.38 -12.66
C GLY A 753 -16.25 -19.24 -11.74
N VAL A 754 -15.97 -19.33 -10.44
CA VAL A 754 -16.76 -20.16 -9.51
C VAL A 754 -17.84 -19.34 -8.83
N GLY A 755 -19.09 -19.72 -9.07
CA GLY A 755 -20.30 -19.07 -8.56
C GLY A 755 -20.93 -18.10 -9.55
N ALA A 756 -22.18 -17.71 -9.30
CA ALA A 756 -22.83 -16.64 -10.06
C ALA A 756 -22.24 -15.26 -9.69
N PRO A 757 -22.39 -14.23 -10.55
CA PRO A 757 -21.96 -12.88 -10.23
C PRO A 757 -22.61 -12.37 -8.93
N LEU A 758 -21.79 -11.79 -8.05
CA LEU A 758 -22.26 -11.20 -6.79
C LEU A 758 -23.11 -9.96 -7.11
N GLN A 759 -24.32 -9.91 -6.58
CA GLN A 759 -25.23 -8.77 -6.73
C GLN A 759 -25.28 -7.93 -5.46
N VAL A 760 -24.98 -6.65 -5.58
CA VAL A 760 -25.12 -5.64 -4.51
C VAL A 760 -26.06 -4.56 -5.00
N ASN A 761 -27.08 -4.23 -4.23
CA ASN A 761 -28.09 -3.25 -4.62
C ASN A 761 -28.22 -2.17 -3.56
N GLY A 762 -28.58 -0.97 -3.97
CA GLY A 762 -28.91 0.12 -3.05
C GLY A 762 -29.65 1.25 -3.73
N SER A 763 -29.85 2.33 -2.98
CA SER A 763 -30.46 3.55 -3.48
C SER A 763 -29.63 4.76 -3.08
N VAL A 764 -29.73 5.84 -3.84
CA VAL A 764 -29.02 7.09 -3.59
C VAL A 764 -29.88 8.28 -4.03
N GLN A 765 -29.78 9.39 -3.32
CA GLN A 765 -30.37 10.67 -3.71
C GLN A 765 -29.35 11.49 -4.51
N VAL A 766 -29.74 11.97 -5.69
CA VAL A 766 -28.96 12.98 -6.43
C VAL A 766 -29.47 14.36 -6.04
N ARG A 767 -28.55 15.23 -5.64
CA ARG A 767 -28.79 16.65 -5.34
C ARG A 767 -27.94 17.54 -6.23
N ARG A 768 -28.36 18.80 -6.38
CA ARG A 768 -27.71 19.80 -7.26
C ARG A 768 -27.53 19.28 -8.70
N GLY A 769 -28.43 18.41 -9.14
CA GLY A 769 -28.53 17.87 -10.48
C GLY A 769 -29.19 18.85 -11.45
N ALA A 770 -29.79 18.33 -12.52
CA ALA A 770 -30.66 19.14 -13.38
C ALA A 770 -31.97 19.50 -12.66
N ALA A 771 -32.49 20.70 -12.91
CA ALA A 771 -33.74 21.15 -12.33
C ALA A 771 -34.91 20.23 -12.73
N VAL A 772 -35.69 19.79 -11.75
CA VAL A 772 -36.92 19.04 -11.98
C VAL A 772 -38.09 20.01 -12.07
N HIS A 773 -39.09 19.75 -12.91
CA HIS A 773 -40.22 20.65 -13.07
C HIS A 773 -40.93 20.89 -11.73
N ARG A 774 -41.00 22.16 -11.30
CA ARG A 774 -41.63 22.64 -10.04
C ARG A 774 -40.91 22.26 -8.74
N ASP A 775 -39.70 21.75 -8.80
CA ASP A 775 -38.83 21.49 -7.65
C ASP A 775 -38.03 22.76 -7.29
N TYR A 776 -38.45 23.50 -6.27
CA TYR A 776 -37.82 24.77 -5.86
C TYR A 776 -37.06 24.65 -4.56
N VAL A 777 -37.60 23.86 -3.63
CA VAL A 777 -37.13 23.71 -2.26
C VAL A 777 -37.18 22.25 -1.87
N GLY A 778 -36.44 21.90 -0.82
CA GLY A 778 -36.41 20.54 -0.33
C GLY A 778 -35.91 20.53 1.11
N ASP A 779 -35.26 19.44 1.50
CA ASP A 779 -34.55 19.36 2.77
C ASP A 779 -33.36 20.35 2.84
N VAL A 780 -32.47 20.19 3.82
CA VAL A 780 -31.35 21.10 4.08
C VAL A 780 -30.37 21.28 2.89
N TRP A 781 -30.49 20.48 1.82
CA TRP A 781 -29.62 20.53 0.65
C TRP A 781 -30.22 21.23 -0.59
N GLY A 782 -31.41 21.80 -0.46
CA GLY A 782 -32.11 22.51 -1.55
C GLY A 782 -33.09 21.60 -2.31
N PRO A 783 -33.35 21.86 -3.61
CA PRO A 783 -34.33 21.11 -4.41
C PRO A 783 -34.08 19.60 -4.36
N ASP A 784 -35.15 18.82 -4.13
CA ASP A 784 -35.07 17.40 -3.78
C ASP A 784 -35.59 16.44 -4.86
N GLY A 785 -35.99 16.99 -6.01
CA GLY A 785 -36.56 16.25 -7.14
C GLY A 785 -38.07 16.04 -7.03
N ILE A 786 -38.72 16.56 -6.00
CA ILE A 786 -40.17 16.51 -5.81
C ILE A 786 -40.78 17.88 -6.16
N GLY A 787 -41.96 17.89 -6.75
CA GLY A 787 -42.68 19.12 -7.04
C GLY A 787 -43.10 19.88 -5.77
N ASP A 788 -43.14 21.21 -5.87
CA ASP A 788 -43.58 22.11 -4.81
C ASP A 788 -44.75 22.99 -5.26
N LEU A 789 -45.54 23.43 -4.29
CA LEU A 789 -46.67 24.32 -4.53
C LEU A 789 -46.39 25.74 -4.06
N LEU A 790 -46.65 26.73 -4.90
CA LEU A 790 -46.45 28.13 -4.52
C LEU A 790 -47.76 28.73 -3.97
N THR A 791 -47.69 29.40 -2.82
CA THR A 791 -48.87 29.98 -2.16
C THR A 791 -48.67 31.45 -1.82
N LEU A 792 -49.70 32.27 -2.03
CA LEU A 792 -49.70 33.70 -1.66
C LEU A 792 -50.77 33.96 -0.59
N SER A 793 -50.36 34.41 0.59
CA SER A 793 -51.30 34.76 1.67
C SER A 793 -51.99 36.11 1.43
N SER A 794 -53.09 36.36 2.16
CA SER A 794 -53.74 37.67 2.23
C SER A 794 -52.88 38.76 2.89
N SER A 795 -51.77 38.39 3.55
CA SER A 795 -50.80 39.30 4.18
C SER A 795 -49.52 39.51 3.36
N GLY A 796 -49.43 38.97 2.14
CA GLY A 796 -48.27 39.16 1.28
C GLY A 796 -47.08 38.24 1.59
N LYS A 797 -47.34 37.07 2.19
CA LYS A 797 -46.36 35.99 2.33
C LYS A 797 -46.43 35.11 1.09
N LEU A 798 -45.30 34.92 0.41
CA LEU A 798 -45.16 34.05 -0.75
C LEU A 798 -44.31 32.85 -0.34
N ALA A 799 -44.89 31.65 -0.35
CA ALA A 799 -44.27 30.46 0.22
C ALA A 799 -44.28 29.29 -0.75
N PHE A 800 -43.13 28.63 -0.89
CA PHE A 800 -43.03 27.28 -1.43
C PHE A 800 -43.47 26.30 -0.34
N GLN A 801 -44.51 25.51 -0.64
CA GLN A 801 -45.00 24.41 0.17
C GLN A 801 -44.27 23.15 -0.31
N GLN A 802 -43.39 22.61 0.53
CA GLN A 802 -42.47 21.56 0.12
C GLN A 802 -43.22 20.24 -0.09
N GLY A 803 -43.05 19.63 -1.26
CA GLY A 803 -43.61 18.31 -1.58
C GLY A 803 -42.99 17.19 -0.73
N THR A 804 -43.80 16.19 -0.35
CA THR A 804 -43.31 15.06 0.47
C THR A 804 -42.83 13.85 -0.33
N GLY A 805 -43.07 13.84 -1.64
CA GLY A 805 -42.93 12.64 -2.49
C GLY A 805 -43.95 11.56 -2.12
N LYS A 806 -44.98 11.89 -1.32
CA LYS A 806 -46.09 10.99 -0.95
C LYS A 806 -47.46 11.59 -1.32
N GLY A 807 -47.43 12.65 -2.12
CA GLY A 807 -48.60 13.37 -2.61
C GLY A 807 -49.22 14.33 -1.61
N THR A 808 -48.43 14.85 -0.67
CA THR A 808 -48.82 15.89 0.30
C THR A 808 -47.71 16.94 0.40
N PHE A 809 -47.92 17.98 1.22
CA PHE A 809 -46.90 19.00 1.50
C PHE A 809 -46.53 19.01 2.98
N SER A 810 -45.26 19.20 3.30
CA SER A 810 -44.79 19.39 4.68
C SER A 810 -43.63 20.36 4.73
N GLY A 811 -43.77 21.44 5.51
CA GLY A 811 -42.77 22.50 5.57
C GLY A 811 -43.02 23.61 4.56
N THR A 812 -42.42 24.77 4.82
CA THR A 812 -42.54 25.95 3.96
C THR A 812 -41.28 26.77 3.98
N VAL A 813 -40.87 27.27 2.81
CA VAL A 813 -39.89 28.34 2.68
C VAL A 813 -40.64 29.61 2.27
N THR A 814 -40.62 30.66 3.12
CA THR A 814 -41.55 31.79 3.01
C THR A 814 -40.85 33.13 2.90
N GLY A 815 -40.96 33.78 1.74
CA GLY A 815 -40.59 35.18 1.58
C GLY A 815 -41.73 36.12 2.00
N ILE A 816 -41.38 37.25 2.61
CA ILE A 816 -42.33 38.25 3.12
C ILE A 816 -42.21 39.58 2.38
N GLY A 817 -43.25 40.42 2.47
CA GLY A 817 -43.23 41.80 1.94
C GLY A 817 -43.80 41.96 0.53
N TRP A 818 -44.41 40.92 -0.04
CA TRP A 818 -45.04 41.03 -1.36
C TRP A 818 -46.38 41.77 -1.30
N PRO A 819 -46.66 42.70 -2.25
CA PRO A 819 -48.02 43.19 -2.44
C PRO A 819 -48.94 42.04 -2.83
N THR A 820 -50.13 41.94 -2.22
CA THR A 820 -51.06 40.85 -2.56
C THR A 820 -51.58 40.92 -4.00
N THR A 821 -51.34 42.03 -4.71
CA THR A 821 -51.79 42.26 -6.09
C THR A 821 -50.92 41.61 -7.16
N ILE A 822 -49.77 41.03 -6.79
CA ILE A 822 -48.91 40.30 -7.73
C ILE A 822 -49.61 39.07 -8.34
N ARG A 823 -49.04 38.57 -9.43
CA ARG A 823 -49.33 37.22 -9.96
C ARG A 823 -48.01 36.48 -10.14
N PRO A 824 -47.65 35.59 -9.21
CA PRO A 824 -46.54 34.69 -9.43
C PRO A 824 -46.93 33.59 -10.42
N VAL A 825 -45.95 33.10 -11.15
CA VAL A 825 -46.04 32.03 -12.13
C VAL A 825 -44.84 31.13 -11.87
N PRO A 826 -45.03 29.99 -11.21
CA PRO A 826 -44.01 28.95 -11.15
C PRO A 826 -43.49 28.67 -12.56
N PHE A 827 -42.20 28.81 -12.75
CA PHE A 827 -41.50 28.60 -14.01
C PHE A 827 -40.47 27.46 -13.88
N GLY A 828 -39.69 27.20 -14.92
CA GLY A 828 -38.52 26.33 -14.81
C GLY A 828 -37.23 27.14 -14.70
N ASP A 829 -36.10 26.46 -14.73
CA ASP A 829 -34.77 27.04 -14.91
C ASP A 829 -34.65 27.75 -16.29
N LEU A 830 -34.85 29.06 -16.32
CA LEU A 830 -34.81 29.84 -17.56
C LEU A 830 -33.37 30.29 -17.88
N ASN A 831 -32.57 30.59 -16.85
CA ASN A 831 -31.20 31.09 -16.99
C ASN A 831 -30.11 29.99 -17.05
N GLY A 832 -30.46 28.73 -16.83
CA GLY A 832 -29.55 27.59 -16.91
C GLY A 832 -28.67 27.39 -15.66
N ASP A 833 -29.09 27.90 -14.49
CA ASP A 833 -28.32 27.74 -13.24
C ASP A 833 -28.66 26.46 -12.47
N ARG A 834 -29.61 25.67 -12.98
CA ARG A 834 -30.15 24.42 -12.42
C ARG A 834 -31.07 24.62 -11.21
N CYS A 835 -31.49 25.85 -10.93
CA CYS A 835 -32.54 26.19 -9.99
C CYS A 835 -33.77 26.67 -10.77
N ASN A 836 -34.98 26.33 -10.31
CA ASN A 836 -36.18 26.82 -10.99
C ASN A 836 -36.45 28.30 -10.70
N ASP A 837 -36.81 29.06 -11.73
CA ASP A 837 -37.19 30.46 -11.62
C ASP A 837 -38.69 30.64 -11.32
N VAL A 838 -39.06 31.83 -10.85
CA VAL A 838 -40.46 32.25 -10.72
C VAL A 838 -40.69 33.56 -11.45
N LEU A 839 -41.65 33.60 -12.38
CA LEU A 839 -42.04 34.85 -13.00
C LEU A 839 -43.08 35.56 -12.13
N VAL A 840 -42.95 36.87 -11.94
CA VAL A 840 -43.92 37.66 -11.16
C VAL A 840 -44.40 38.85 -11.98
N ARG A 841 -45.72 38.89 -12.22
CA ARG A 841 -46.39 40.07 -12.80
C ARG A 841 -46.79 41.03 -11.69
N LEU A 842 -46.32 42.26 -11.78
CA LEU A 842 -46.65 43.34 -10.84
C LEU A 842 -47.93 44.07 -11.24
N SER A 843 -48.54 44.82 -10.31
CA SER A 843 -49.70 45.67 -10.60
C SER A 843 -49.38 46.78 -11.60
N SER A 844 -48.13 47.23 -11.69
CA SER A 844 -47.65 48.17 -12.70
C SER A 844 -47.72 47.63 -14.13
N GLY A 845 -47.92 46.31 -14.30
CA GLY A 845 -47.90 45.64 -15.60
C GLY A 845 -46.50 45.24 -16.05
N ALA A 846 -45.49 45.36 -15.19
CA ALA A 846 -44.19 44.75 -15.42
C ALA A 846 -44.22 43.23 -15.19
N LEU A 847 -43.39 42.48 -15.93
CA LEU A 847 -43.09 41.07 -15.70
C LEU A 847 -41.60 40.90 -15.42
N ARG A 848 -41.27 40.16 -14.36
CA ARG A 848 -39.90 39.90 -13.91
C ARG A 848 -39.69 38.41 -13.70
N ALA A 849 -38.53 37.88 -14.06
CA ALA A 849 -38.05 36.55 -13.69
C ALA A 849 -37.20 36.66 -12.43
N TYR A 850 -37.69 36.15 -11.31
CA TYR A 850 -36.99 36.11 -10.03
C TYR A 850 -36.20 34.80 -9.89
N ARG A 851 -34.98 34.92 -9.38
CA ARG A 851 -33.99 33.85 -9.21
C ARG A 851 -33.74 33.59 -7.74
N PRO A 852 -34.60 32.81 -7.06
CA PRO A 852 -34.27 32.36 -5.71
C PRO A 852 -33.01 31.49 -5.77
N ASP A 853 -32.16 31.55 -4.75
CA ASP A 853 -31.14 30.52 -4.58
C ASP A 853 -31.82 29.15 -4.51
N CYS A 854 -31.16 28.07 -4.94
CA CYS A 854 -31.69 26.71 -4.83
C CYS A 854 -32.08 26.41 -3.36
N GLY A 855 -33.37 26.27 -3.05
CA GLY A 855 -33.88 26.10 -1.68
C GLY A 855 -34.16 27.40 -0.91
N GLY A 856 -33.87 28.56 -1.51
CA GLY A 856 -34.03 29.88 -0.91
C GLY A 856 -35.45 30.43 -1.00
N GLU A 857 -35.74 31.42 -0.15
CA GLU A 857 -37.03 32.10 -0.17
C GLU A 857 -37.19 33.06 -1.37
N LEU A 858 -38.44 33.23 -1.80
CA LEU A 858 -38.79 34.19 -2.83
C LEU A 858 -39.35 35.47 -2.20
N ALA A 859 -38.51 36.49 -2.08
CA ALA A 859 -38.83 37.81 -1.53
C ALA A 859 -38.79 38.90 -2.62
N PRO A 860 -39.37 40.10 -2.38
CA PRO A 860 -39.26 41.21 -3.34
C PRO A 860 -37.81 41.64 -3.66
N SER A 861 -36.89 41.38 -2.72
CA SER A 861 -35.44 41.63 -2.84
C SER A 861 -34.68 40.55 -3.59
N THR A 862 -35.28 39.38 -3.83
CA THR A 862 -34.65 38.28 -4.60
C THR A 862 -34.18 38.81 -5.96
N PRO A 863 -32.96 38.48 -6.43
CA PRO A 863 -32.44 38.92 -7.72
C PRO A 863 -33.40 38.61 -8.86
N TYR A 864 -33.54 39.53 -9.82
CA TYR A 864 -34.44 39.33 -10.95
C TYR A 864 -33.93 39.91 -12.25
N THR A 865 -34.49 39.43 -13.36
CA THR A 865 -34.38 40.06 -14.68
C THR A 865 -35.74 40.56 -15.14
N SER A 866 -35.78 41.80 -15.62
CA SER A 866 -36.98 42.38 -16.22
C SER A 866 -37.24 41.74 -17.58
N LEU A 867 -38.42 41.14 -17.75
CA LEU A 867 -38.90 40.56 -19.02
C LEU A 867 -39.83 41.54 -19.77
N GLY A 868 -40.32 42.56 -19.08
CA GLY A 868 -41.00 43.71 -19.66
C GLY A 868 -41.39 44.71 -18.57
N THR A 869 -41.31 46.00 -18.89
CA THR A 869 -41.54 47.08 -17.91
C THR A 869 -43.02 47.48 -17.77
N SER A 870 -43.86 47.14 -18.75
CA SER A 870 -45.30 47.43 -18.76
C SER A 870 -46.06 46.50 -19.71
N GLY A 871 -47.39 46.64 -19.79
CA GLY A 871 -48.23 45.95 -20.77
C GLY A 871 -48.63 44.51 -20.45
N TRP A 872 -48.07 43.88 -19.41
CA TRP A 872 -48.42 42.49 -19.04
C TRP A 872 -49.76 42.37 -18.31
N ASN A 873 -50.36 43.48 -17.86
CA ASN A 873 -51.71 43.49 -17.29
C ASN A 873 -52.81 43.13 -18.31
N GLN A 874 -52.50 43.15 -19.60
CA GLN A 874 -53.42 42.70 -20.65
C GLN A 874 -53.68 41.18 -20.62
N TYR A 875 -52.87 40.41 -19.88
CA TYR A 875 -52.97 38.97 -19.81
C TYR A 875 -53.65 38.52 -18.51
N ASP A 876 -54.73 37.73 -18.65
CA ASP A 876 -55.45 37.13 -17.52
C ASP A 876 -54.96 35.71 -17.18
N VAL A 877 -54.34 35.03 -18.15
CA VAL A 877 -53.62 33.77 -17.96
C VAL A 877 -52.14 34.00 -18.22
N LEU A 878 -51.30 33.56 -17.28
CA LEU A 878 -49.87 33.37 -17.42
C LEU A 878 -49.55 32.01 -16.79
N THR A 879 -49.06 31.06 -17.56
CA THR A 879 -48.76 29.71 -17.08
C THR A 879 -47.62 29.07 -17.87
N SER A 880 -46.83 28.23 -17.23
CA SER A 880 -45.76 27.49 -17.90
C SER A 880 -46.08 26.00 -17.88
N PRO A 881 -46.27 25.34 -19.03
CA PRO A 881 -46.37 23.89 -19.10
C PRO A 881 -45.01 23.18 -18.95
N GLY A 882 -43.89 23.91 -18.89
CA GLY A 882 -42.54 23.37 -19.06
C GLY A 882 -42.01 23.71 -20.46
N ASP A 883 -41.15 22.85 -21.01
CA ASP A 883 -40.59 23.00 -22.36
C ASP A 883 -41.57 22.47 -23.41
N VAL A 884 -42.13 23.35 -24.25
CA VAL A 884 -43.02 22.96 -25.36
C VAL A 884 -42.32 22.94 -26.70
N THR A 885 -41.07 23.40 -26.75
CA THR A 885 -40.25 23.51 -27.96
C THR A 885 -39.14 22.47 -28.04
N LYS A 886 -38.99 21.66 -26.99
CA LYS A 886 -37.99 20.60 -26.84
C LYS A 886 -36.55 21.14 -26.97
N ASP A 887 -36.32 22.39 -26.60
CA ASP A 887 -35.00 23.03 -26.63
C ASP A 887 -34.27 22.97 -25.29
N GLY A 888 -34.89 22.34 -24.28
CA GLY A 888 -34.40 22.18 -22.92
C GLY A 888 -34.73 23.34 -22.00
N ARG A 889 -35.58 24.29 -22.40
CA ARG A 889 -35.91 25.49 -21.62
C ARG A 889 -37.42 25.62 -21.37
N PRO A 890 -37.82 26.16 -20.22
CA PRO A 890 -39.23 26.41 -19.92
C PRO A 890 -39.81 27.54 -20.77
N ASP A 891 -41.07 27.36 -21.18
CA ASP A 891 -41.82 28.30 -22.00
C ASP A 891 -43.01 28.92 -21.24
N LEU A 892 -43.45 30.11 -21.68
CA LEU A 892 -44.60 30.82 -21.11
C LEU A 892 -45.78 30.87 -22.10
N ILE A 893 -46.95 30.47 -21.61
CA ILE A 893 -48.24 30.63 -22.29
C ILE A 893 -48.98 31.81 -21.67
N ALA A 894 -49.44 32.73 -22.51
CA ALA A 894 -50.18 33.91 -22.09
C ALA A 894 -51.50 34.05 -22.86
N ARG A 895 -52.61 34.34 -22.18
CA ARG A 895 -53.89 34.66 -22.84
C ARG A 895 -54.23 36.12 -22.62
N ASN A 896 -54.48 36.84 -23.72
CA ASN A 896 -54.94 38.22 -23.64
C ASN A 896 -56.41 38.26 -23.21
N ALA A 897 -56.69 39.03 -22.15
CA ALA A 897 -57.98 39.03 -21.46
C ALA A 897 -59.12 39.57 -22.35
N SER A 898 -58.86 40.60 -23.16
CA SER A 898 -59.89 41.24 -23.98
C SER A 898 -60.15 40.50 -25.27
N THR A 899 -59.12 39.91 -25.88
CA THR A 899 -59.19 39.24 -27.20
C THR A 899 -59.38 37.73 -27.11
N GLY A 900 -59.01 37.10 -26.01
CA GLY A 900 -58.92 35.65 -25.91
C GLY A 900 -57.75 35.04 -26.67
N THR A 901 -56.94 35.84 -27.38
CA THR A 901 -55.79 35.33 -28.13
C THR A 901 -54.76 34.72 -27.19
N VAL A 902 -54.27 33.54 -27.52
CA VAL A 902 -53.26 32.81 -26.75
C VAL A 902 -51.94 32.90 -27.48
N TYR A 903 -50.90 33.20 -26.72
CA TYR A 903 -49.54 33.37 -27.22
C TYR A 903 -48.57 32.42 -26.53
N LEU A 904 -47.58 31.96 -27.29
CA LEU A 904 -46.34 31.36 -26.79
C LEU A 904 -45.26 32.43 -26.69
N TYR A 905 -44.55 32.43 -25.58
CA TYR A 905 -43.29 33.13 -25.36
C TYR A 905 -42.23 32.08 -25.07
N LYS A 906 -41.29 31.88 -26.00
CA LYS A 906 -40.28 30.84 -25.86
C LYS A 906 -39.19 31.24 -24.87
N GLY A 907 -38.68 30.31 -24.08
CA GLY A 907 -37.43 30.49 -23.36
C GLY A 907 -36.28 30.77 -24.33
N THR A 908 -35.26 31.51 -23.89
CA THR A 908 -34.05 31.76 -24.69
C THR A 908 -32.80 31.42 -23.91
N SER A 909 -31.70 31.18 -24.63
CA SER A 909 -30.39 30.91 -24.04
C SER A 909 -29.81 32.03 -23.18
N THR A 910 -30.38 33.24 -23.27
CA THR A 910 -29.98 34.38 -22.47
C THR A 910 -30.78 34.52 -21.17
N GLY A 911 -31.61 33.54 -20.80
CA GLY A 911 -32.48 33.62 -19.63
C GLY A 911 -33.61 34.64 -19.78
N LYS A 912 -34.15 34.80 -20.99
CA LYS A 912 -35.25 35.72 -21.32
C LYS A 912 -36.34 35.00 -22.12
N LEU A 913 -37.42 35.72 -22.41
CA LEU A 913 -38.48 35.26 -23.31
C LEU A 913 -38.34 35.86 -24.70
N SER A 914 -38.67 35.08 -25.73
CA SER A 914 -38.73 35.54 -27.12
C SER A 914 -39.87 36.53 -27.35
N ALA A 915 -39.92 37.13 -28.55
CA ALA A 915 -41.16 37.75 -29.02
C ALA A 915 -42.29 36.71 -29.07
N ARG A 916 -43.52 37.16 -28.79
CA ARG A 916 -44.70 36.30 -28.71
C ARG A 916 -45.11 35.75 -30.08
N VAL A 917 -45.55 34.50 -30.12
CA VAL A 917 -46.15 33.87 -31.31
C VAL A 917 -47.61 33.51 -31.00
N THR A 918 -48.53 33.80 -31.92
CA THR A 918 -49.94 33.45 -31.76
C THR A 918 -50.13 31.93 -31.89
N LEU A 919 -50.74 31.31 -30.88
CA LEU A 919 -51.15 29.90 -30.91
C LEU A 919 -52.62 29.75 -31.29
N TYR A 920 -53.49 30.57 -30.69
CA TYR A 920 -54.93 30.49 -30.88
C TYR A 920 -55.56 31.89 -30.93
N GLY A 921 -56.54 32.08 -31.81
CA GLY A 921 -57.18 33.38 -32.03
C GLY A 921 -58.11 33.82 -30.89
N ASP A 922 -58.88 32.89 -30.30
CA ASP A 922 -59.88 33.19 -29.28
C ASP A 922 -60.16 31.99 -28.35
N TRP A 923 -59.74 32.09 -27.10
CA TRP A 923 -60.00 31.13 -26.02
C TRP A 923 -60.85 31.72 -24.88
N ARG A 924 -61.71 32.72 -25.15
CA ARG A 924 -62.64 33.26 -24.12
C ARG A 924 -63.64 32.22 -23.61
N GLY A 925 -63.88 31.13 -24.35
CA GLY A 925 -64.74 30.02 -23.93
C GLY A 925 -64.20 29.20 -22.76
N TYR A 926 -62.89 29.29 -22.49
CA TYR A 926 -62.23 28.62 -21.37
C TYR A 926 -62.15 29.54 -20.16
N LYS A 927 -62.55 29.05 -18.99
CA LYS A 927 -62.43 29.81 -17.72
C LYS A 927 -61.15 29.52 -16.96
N LYS A 928 -60.47 28.40 -17.24
CA LYS A 928 -59.12 28.08 -16.74
C LYS A 928 -58.27 27.53 -17.86
N VAL A 929 -57.00 27.94 -17.89
CA VAL A 929 -55.96 27.41 -18.78
C VAL A 929 -54.71 27.24 -17.92
N VAL A 930 -54.17 26.04 -17.87
CA VAL A 930 -53.12 25.64 -16.92
C VAL A 930 -52.05 24.84 -17.66
N GLY A 931 -50.79 25.23 -17.47
CA GLY A 931 -49.63 24.40 -17.77
C GLY A 931 -49.54 23.30 -16.74
N ALA A 932 -49.74 22.06 -17.18
CA ALA A 932 -49.89 20.91 -16.30
C ALA A 932 -48.58 20.14 -16.09
N GLY A 933 -47.50 20.52 -16.80
CA GLY A 933 -46.29 19.70 -16.90
C GLY A 933 -46.42 18.67 -18.02
N ASP A 934 -45.48 17.72 -18.06
CA ASP A 934 -45.52 16.58 -18.97
C ASP A 934 -46.47 15.50 -18.40
N LEU A 935 -47.63 15.31 -19.05
CA LEU A 935 -48.65 14.38 -18.56
C LEU A 935 -48.53 12.98 -19.17
N ASN A 936 -47.72 12.78 -20.22
CA ASN A 936 -47.58 11.52 -20.95
C ASN A 936 -46.17 10.91 -20.93
N GLY A 937 -45.21 11.58 -20.28
CA GLY A 937 -43.83 11.14 -20.12
C GLY A 937 -42.95 11.29 -21.37
N ASP A 938 -43.35 12.12 -22.34
CA ASP A 938 -42.60 12.35 -23.59
C ASP A 938 -41.53 13.46 -23.48
N GLY A 939 -41.46 14.13 -22.34
CA GLY A 939 -40.55 15.23 -22.02
C GLY A 939 -41.01 16.59 -22.53
N ILE A 940 -42.25 16.72 -23.00
CA ILE A 940 -42.82 17.97 -23.55
C ILE A 940 -43.97 18.44 -22.65
N GLY A 941 -44.04 19.74 -22.39
CA GLY A 941 -45.09 20.32 -21.56
C GLY A 941 -46.48 20.28 -22.19
N ASP A 942 -47.50 19.97 -21.38
CA ASP A 942 -48.90 19.88 -21.78
C ASP A 942 -49.79 20.97 -21.16
N LEU A 943 -50.92 21.26 -21.82
CA LEU A 943 -51.93 22.19 -21.33
C LEU A 943 -53.24 21.49 -20.96
N LEU A 944 -53.87 22.02 -19.90
CA LEU A 944 -55.25 21.74 -19.54
C LEU A 944 -56.09 23.00 -19.71
N ALA A 945 -57.29 22.85 -20.29
CA ALA A 945 -58.25 23.95 -20.45
C ALA A 945 -59.63 23.50 -19.98
N GLN A 946 -60.23 24.28 -19.07
CA GLN A 946 -61.56 24.01 -18.54
C GLN A 946 -62.56 24.99 -19.13
N ASP A 947 -63.61 24.49 -19.79
CA ASP A 947 -64.65 25.34 -20.35
C ASP A 947 -65.64 25.83 -19.28
N ARG A 948 -66.54 26.75 -19.68
CA ARG A 948 -67.57 27.29 -18.79
C ARG A 948 -68.56 26.24 -18.29
N ALA A 949 -68.73 25.13 -19.02
CA ALA A 949 -69.57 23.99 -18.65
C ALA A 949 -68.84 22.97 -17.76
N ASN A 950 -67.65 23.31 -17.24
CA ASN A 950 -66.82 22.44 -16.42
C ASN A 950 -66.30 21.18 -17.15
N THR A 951 -66.23 21.19 -18.47
CA THR A 951 -65.52 20.13 -19.20
C THR A 951 -64.03 20.44 -19.21
N LEU A 952 -63.21 19.49 -18.76
CA LEU A 952 -61.75 19.59 -18.79
C LEU A 952 -61.22 18.95 -20.08
N TYR A 953 -60.42 19.71 -20.82
CA TYR A 953 -59.73 19.25 -22.02
C TYR A 953 -58.21 19.27 -21.82
N ARG A 954 -57.53 18.32 -22.45
CA ARG A 954 -56.07 18.25 -22.56
C ARG A 954 -55.62 18.62 -23.96
N TYR A 955 -54.47 19.27 -24.02
CA TYR A 955 -53.74 19.57 -25.25
C TYR A 955 -52.31 19.06 -25.06
N TYR A 956 -51.93 18.05 -25.84
CA TYR A 956 -50.55 17.57 -25.82
C TYR A 956 -49.62 18.55 -26.52
N GLY A 957 -48.45 18.79 -25.94
CA GLY A 957 -47.37 19.48 -26.63
C GLY A 957 -46.87 18.66 -27.84
N LYS A 958 -46.32 19.33 -28.84
CA LYS A 958 -45.70 18.67 -30.01
C LYS A 958 -44.18 18.78 -30.04
N GLY A 959 -43.59 19.59 -29.17
CA GLY A 959 -42.14 19.84 -29.14
C GLY A 959 -41.67 20.82 -30.21
N ASP A 960 -42.57 21.52 -30.91
CA ASP A 960 -42.26 22.57 -31.88
C ASP A 960 -42.80 23.95 -31.44
N GLY A 961 -43.27 24.05 -30.18
CA GLY A 961 -43.97 25.20 -29.65
C GLY A 961 -45.48 25.21 -29.95
N THR A 962 -46.04 24.18 -30.56
CA THR A 962 -47.48 24.05 -30.79
C THR A 962 -48.09 22.87 -30.03
N PHE A 963 -49.42 22.77 -30.05
CA PHE A 963 -50.16 21.71 -29.37
C PHE A 963 -51.02 20.90 -30.34
N GLY A 964 -51.31 19.65 -29.96
CA GLY A 964 -52.23 18.75 -30.64
C GLY A 964 -53.70 19.19 -30.54
N ALA A 965 -54.57 18.43 -31.20
CA ALA A 965 -56.01 18.60 -31.04
C ALA A 965 -56.43 18.32 -29.59
N ARG A 966 -57.42 19.08 -29.11
CA ARG A 966 -57.92 18.92 -27.74
C ARG A 966 -58.57 17.55 -27.55
N ALA A 967 -58.29 16.90 -26.43
CA ALA A 967 -58.98 15.68 -25.99
C ALA A 967 -59.82 16.00 -24.74
N LYS A 968 -61.08 15.56 -24.72
CA LYS A 968 -61.92 15.67 -23.53
C LYS A 968 -61.45 14.66 -22.48
N LEU A 969 -61.11 15.12 -21.28
CA LEU A 969 -60.76 14.25 -20.15
C LEU A 969 -62.00 13.94 -19.30
N PHE A 970 -62.66 14.98 -18.80
CA PHE A 970 -63.75 14.85 -17.84
C PHE A 970 -64.88 15.84 -18.15
N SER A 971 -66.13 15.38 -17.99
CA SER A 971 -67.31 16.25 -17.95
C SER A 971 -67.62 16.68 -16.51
N ASN A 972 -68.21 17.86 -16.33
CA ASN A 972 -68.68 18.35 -15.02
C ASN A 972 -67.59 18.33 -13.93
N TRP A 973 -66.34 18.48 -14.31
CA TRP A 973 -65.20 18.31 -13.43
C TRP A 973 -64.96 19.58 -12.63
N GLY A 974 -64.85 19.48 -11.31
CA GLY A 974 -64.29 20.55 -10.48
C GLY A 974 -65.06 21.87 -10.50
N GLY A 975 -66.39 21.83 -10.61
CA GLY A 975 -67.23 23.05 -10.62
C GLY A 975 -67.11 23.90 -9.34
N SER A 976 -66.75 23.28 -8.22
CA SER A 976 -66.49 23.97 -6.94
C SER A 976 -65.06 24.50 -6.80
N TYR A 977 -64.16 24.20 -7.73
CA TYR A 977 -62.76 24.58 -7.62
C TYR A 977 -62.54 26.03 -8.05
N ASN A 978 -61.97 26.85 -7.16
CA ASN A 978 -61.58 28.22 -7.46
C ASN A 978 -60.11 28.35 -7.90
N ALA A 979 -59.29 27.30 -7.72
CA ALA A 979 -57.93 27.21 -8.24
C ALA A 979 -57.63 25.80 -8.79
N LEU A 980 -56.73 25.72 -9.76
CA LEU A 980 -56.21 24.50 -10.40
C LEU A 980 -54.79 24.79 -10.85
N VAL A 981 -53.84 23.96 -10.45
CA VAL A 981 -52.42 24.12 -10.80
C VAL A 981 -51.77 22.78 -11.13
N GLY A 982 -50.80 22.80 -12.05
CA GLY A 982 -49.86 21.70 -12.26
C GLY A 982 -48.67 21.90 -11.33
N VAL A 983 -48.49 20.96 -10.40
CA VAL A 983 -47.53 21.10 -9.29
C VAL A 983 -46.24 20.30 -9.51
N GLY A 984 -46.09 19.66 -10.66
CA GLY A 984 -45.04 18.68 -10.88
C GLY A 984 -45.37 17.35 -10.19
N ASP A 985 -44.37 16.49 -10.00
CA ASP A 985 -44.56 15.20 -9.35
C ASP A 985 -44.44 15.35 -7.83
N ILE A 986 -45.57 15.36 -7.12
CA ILE A 986 -45.58 15.42 -5.65
C ILE A 986 -45.71 14.03 -5.01
N THR A 987 -45.94 12.99 -5.83
CA THR A 987 -46.06 11.59 -5.39
C THR A 987 -44.78 10.78 -5.54
N GLY A 988 -43.74 11.35 -6.15
CA GLY A 988 -42.44 10.73 -6.37
C GLY A 988 -42.46 9.58 -7.38
N ASP A 989 -43.51 9.48 -8.19
CA ASP A 989 -43.74 8.38 -9.14
C ASP A 989 -43.38 8.71 -10.59
N GLY A 990 -42.72 9.86 -10.79
CA GLY A 990 -42.24 10.40 -12.05
C GLY A 990 -43.31 11.01 -12.95
N LYS A 991 -44.52 11.24 -12.45
CA LYS A 991 -45.64 11.77 -13.24
C LYS A 991 -46.13 13.08 -12.66
N ALA A 992 -46.40 14.04 -13.53
CA ALA A 992 -46.95 15.31 -13.09
C ALA A 992 -48.36 15.15 -12.49
N ASP A 993 -48.55 15.76 -11.32
CA ASP A 993 -49.79 15.77 -10.56
C ASP A 993 -50.51 17.12 -10.68
N LEU A 994 -51.80 17.11 -10.31
CA LEU A 994 -52.61 18.30 -10.16
C LEU A 994 -52.96 18.56 -8.70
N VAL A 995 -53.03 19.85 -8.37
CA VAL A 995 -53.61 20.32 -7.10
C VAL A 995 -54.72 21.31 -7.36
N GLU A 996 -55.85 21.11 -6.69
CA GLU A 996 -57.01 21.99 -6.76
C GLU A 996 -57.40 22.51 -5.38
N ARG A 997 -57.99 23.70 -5.37
CA ARG A 997 -58.63 24.25 -4.17
C ARG A 997 -60.08 24.56 -4.46
N ASP A 998 -60.96 24.14 -3.55
CA ASP A 998 -62.38 24.52 -3.59
C ASP A 998 -62.66 25.85 -2.89
N THR A 999 -63.88 26.37 -3.05
CA THR A 999 -64.31 27.62 -2.43
C THR A 999 -64.36 27.57 -0.90
N ALA A 1000 -64.36 26.38 -0.29
CA ALA A 1000 -64.31 26.19 1.16
C ALA A 1000 -62.88 26.09 1.71
N GLY A 1001 -61.85 26.16 0.84
CA GLY A 1001 -60.46 26.05 1.23
C GLY A 1001 -59.98 24.61 1.47
N ASN A 1002 -60.71 23.60 0.98
CA ASN A 1002 -60.19 22.25 0.89
C ASN A 1002 -59.25 22.13 -0.31
N VAL A 1003 -58.14 21.43 -0.12
CA VAL A 1003 -57.14 21.16 -1.16
C VAL A 1003 -57.20 19.70 -1.53
N TYR A 1004 -57.23 19.43 -2.83
CA TYR A 1004 -57.24 18.10 -3.41
C TYR A 1004 -56.03 17.89 -4.30
N ARG A 1005 -55.57 16.64 -4.37
CA ARG A 1005 -54.60 16.16 -5.35
C ARG A 1005 -55.31 15.21 -6.30
N ASN A 1006 -55.05 15.36 -7.59
CA ASN A 1006 -55.34 14.36 -8.61
C ASN A 1006 -54.00 13.80 -9.12
N SER A 1007 -53.73 12.53 -8.83
CA SER A 1007 -52.46 11.89 -9.24
C SER A 1007 -52.41 11.67 -10.75
N GLY A 1008 -51.30 12.01 -11.38
CA GLY A 1008 -51.06 11.72 -12.80
C GLY A 1008 -51.02 10.22 -13.08
N ASP A 1009 -51.54 9.80 -14.24
CA ASP A 1009 -51.41 8.40 -14.70
C ASP A 1009 -50.24 8.19 -15.67
N GLY A 1010 -49.57 9.27 -16.09
CA GLY A 1010 -48.47 9.25 -17.05
C GLY A 1010 -48.90 8.91 -18.47
N LYS A 1011 -50.21 8.92 -18.75
CA LYS A 1011 -50.84 8.65 -20.03
C LYS A 1011 -51.74 9.81 -20.46
N GLY A 1012 -51.55 10.98 -19.86
CA GLY A 1012 -52.33 12.19 -20.10
C GLY A 1012 -53.67 12.24 -19.37
N SER A 1013 -53.88 11.47 -18.30
CA SER A 1013 -55.06 11.59 -17.44
C SER A 1013 -54.68 11.54 -15.96
N PHE A 1014 -55.70 11.50 -15.10
CA PHE A 1014 -55.54 11.56 -13.65
C PHE A 1014 -56.42 10.54 -12.94
N GLY A 1015 -55.92 10.01 -11.83
CA GLY A 1015 -56.70 9.20 -10.89
C GLY A 1015 -57.75 10.01 -10.13
N GLY A 1016 -58.49 9.33 -9.25
CA GLY A 1016 -59.47 9.98 -8.37
C GLY A 1016 -58.83 11.01 -7.43
N ARG A 1017 -59.59 12.07 -7.08
CA ARG A 1017 -59.08 13.12 -6.20
C ARG A 1017 -58.89 12.61 -4.77
N VAL A 1018 -57.84 13.06 -4.11
CA VAL A 1018 -57.56 12.82 -2.68
C VAL A 1018 -57.53 14.17 -1.97
N LYS A 1019 -58.27 14.33 -0.86
CA LYS A 1019 -58.16 15.54 -0.05
C LYS A 1019 -56.84 15.52 0.72
N ILE A 1020 -56.01 16.53 0.54
CA ILE A 1020 -54.65 16.60 1.12
C ILE A 1020 -54.49 17.72 2.14
N ALA A 1021 -55.35 18.74 2.12
CA ALA A 1021 -55.39 19.78 3.15
C ALA A 1021 -56.78 20.44 3.29
N SER A 1022 -56.93 21.25 4.34
CA SER A 1022 -58.10 22.11 4.59
C SER A 1022 -57.68 23.43 5.24
N GLY A 1023 -58.54 24.44 5.26
CA GLY A 1023 -58.25 25.72 5.89
C GLY A 1023 -57.52 26.72 4.98
N TRP A 1024 -57.42 26.42 3.68
CA TRP A 1024 -56.62 27.20 2.72
C TRP A 1024 -57.40 28.36 2.07
N GLN A 1025 -58.57 28.73 2.61
CA GLN A 1025 -59.30 29.94 2.24
C GLN A 1025 -58.56 31.23 2.63
N GLY A 1026 -57.61 31.16 3.58
CA GLY A 1026 -56.76 32.29 3.96
C GLY A 1026 -55.67 32.65 2.92
N TYR A 1027 -55.37 31.74 2.00
CA TYR A 1027 -54.49 32.04 0.86
C TYR A 1027 -55.27 32.80 -0.20
N LYS A 1028 -54.69 33.89 -0.71
CA LYS A 1028 -55.24 34.62 -1.86
C LYS A 1028 -55.16 33.78 -3.13
N GLY A 1029 -54.09 33.02 -3.31
CA GLY A 1029 -53.91 32.13 -4.46
C GLY A 1029 -52.96 30.98 -4.15
N ILE A 1030 -53.14 29.90 -4.91
CA ILE A 1030 -52.19 28.80 -5.05
C ILE A 1030 -51.76 28.79 -6.53
N PHE A 1031 -50.49 28.49 -6.80
CA PHE A 1031 -49.86 28.65 -8.10
C PHE A 1031 -48.97 27.46 -8.44
#